data_AF-M7MTX9-F1
#
_entry.id   AF-M7MTX9-F1
#
_cell.length_a   1.000
_cell.length_b   1.000
_cell.length_c   1.000
_cell.angle_alpha   90.00
_cell.angle_beta   90.00
_cell.angle_gamma   90.00
#
_symmetry.space_group_name_H-M   'P 1'
#
loop_
_entity.id
_entity.type
_entity.pdbx_description
1 polymer ?
#
loop_
_entity_poly.entity_id
_entity_poly.type
_entity_poly.pdbx_seq_one_letter_code
_entity_poly.pdbx_strand_id
1 'polypeptide(L)'
;MATQTEAATRGGLRVGVQKFGTFLSGMIMPNIGAFIAWGLITALFIPDGFLPNEQFALLVGPMINYLLPLLIGFTGGKMIHGVRGGVIGAIATMGVIVGADIPMFIGAMIMGPLSAWVMKKLDGAWAGKIKPGFEMLIDNFSSGIVGAIMAIFGMVLVNPLVVAFSNGAGAVVQFLVNNGLLPLTSIFIEPAKVLFLNNAINHGILTPLGTEQALEQGKSILFLLEANPGPGFGILLAYAIFGKGMAKASAPGAALIQFVGGIHEIYFPYILMKPIMILAAIGGGMSGIFMLVLTGAGLRAPAAPGSIFAVFAMTSPDSYLGVTLSVLAATVVSFLIGSFLLKISKTPEGDELGEAAAKMEAMKGKKSSVGFAFAADANAGPVNNVVFACDAGMGSSAMGASVLRNMFKKAGLTDVKVTNSAIANLTDTYDIVVTHQDLAARAKPVTASAVHVAVDNFMNSPRYDEIVELVRTRNSAPEESVSVSAGAASAAAAGTGAAGVSTSARHVAEPAQEDLAPGRGVLVAESVVLTGTAASRDAAIDEAGALLLARGAVNEEYVASMHTREASVSTYMGNFLAIPHGTNEAKGNIASSAVSIIRYPEGIDWNGKEVKFVVGIAGMNNEHLAILSSIARVFTDKTQVARLENATTREEILDIFGKVNAS
;
A
#
# COMPACT_ATOMS: atom_id res chain seq x y z
N MET A 1 34.83 -17.86 -32.74
CA MET A 1 34.65 -16.97 -31.57
C MET A 1 34.03 -15.67 -32.07
N ALA A 2 32.71 -15.55 -31.98
CA ALA A 2 32.00 -14.30 -32.26
C ALA A 2 31.58 -13.73 -30.90
N THR A 3 32.33 -12.76 -30.42
CA THR A 3 32.08 -12.05 -29.17
C THR A 3 30.81 -11.22 -29.36
N GLN A 4 29.68 -11.65 -28.77
CA GLN A 4 28.50 -10.82 -28.68
C GLN A 4 28.82 -9.65 -27.74
N THR A 5 28.87 -8.46 -28.31
CA THR A 5 28.97 -7.21 -27.56
C THR A 5 27.61 -6.97 -26.90
N GLU A 6 27.51 -7.13 -25.59
CA GLU A 6 26.34 -6.71 -24.83
C GLU A 6 26.11 -5.21 -25.02
N ALA A 7 24.94 -4.85 -25.56
CA ALA A 7 24.53 -3.46 -25.69
C ALA A 7 24.27 -2.86 -24.30
N ALA A 8 24.90 -1.72 -24.02
CA ALA A 8 24.75 -0.98 -22.77
C ALA A 8 23.28 -0.69 -22.40
N THR A 9 22.96 -0.88 -21.13
CA THR A 9 21.64 -0.77 -20.51
C THR A 9 21.05 0.65 -20.57
N ARG A 10 20.11 0.89 -21.48
CA ARG A 10 19.27 2.11 -21.56
C ARG A 10 18.27 2.31 -20.39
N GLY A 11 18.43 1.60 -19.27
CA GLY A 11 17.45 1.52 -18.17
C GLY A 11 17.52 2.61 -17.10
N GLY A 12 18.68 3.24 -16.89
CA GLY A 12 18.91 4.12 -15.72
C GLY A 12 18.03 5.37 -15.67
N LEU A 13 17.91 6.10 -16.79
CA LEU A 13 17.12 7.33 -16.87
C LEU A 13 15.63 7.07 -16.64
N ARG A 14 15.09 6.02 -17.26
CA ARG A 14 13.69 5.62 -17.13
C ARG A 14 13.33 5.27 -15.68
N VAL A 15 14.16 4.48 -15.02
CA VAL A 15 13.95 4.09 -13.62
C VAL A 15 14.02 5.32 -12.70
N GLY A 16 14.91 6.27 -12.99
CA GLY A 16 14.98 7.54 -12.27
C GLY A 16 13.68 8.35 -12.37
N VAL A 17 13.17 8.55 -13.59
CA VAL A 17 11.92 9.29 -13.82
C VAL A 17 10.72 8.59 -13.18
N GLN A 18 10.65 7.25 -13.26
CA GLN A 18 9.59 6.48 -12.61
C GLN A 18 9.64 6.61 -11.08
N LYS A 19 10.82 6.47 -10.46
CA LYS A 19 10.97 6.65 -9.01
C LYS A 19 10.57 8.05 -8.57
N PHE A 20 10.95 9.07 -9.35
CA PHE A 20 10.56 10.46 -9.09
C PHE A 20 9.05 10.64 -9.20
N GLY A 21 8.41 10.12 -10.26
CA GLY A 21 6.96 10.16 -10.41
C GLY A 21 6.21 9.46 -9.29
N THR A 22 6.64 8.26 -8.90
CA THR A 22 6.05 7.52 -7.78
C THR A 22 6.19 8.27 -6.46
N PHE A 23 7.33 8.92 -6.23
CA PHE A 23 7.53 9.76 -5.06
C PHE A 23 6.55 10.94 -5.03
N LEU A 24 6.41 11.68 -6.13
CA LEU A 24 5.45 12.79 -6.24
C LEU A 24 3.99 12.33 -6.05
N SER A 25 3.61 11.21 -6.67
CA SER A 25 2.29 10.61 -6.48
C SER A 25 2.05 10.19 -5.03
N GLY A 26 3.07 9.66 -4.34
CA GLY A 26 2.98 9.34 -2.92
C GLY A 26 2.65 10.54 -2.03
N MET A 27 2.95 11.76 -2.50
CA MET A 27 2.63 13.00 -1.78
C MET A 27 1.19 13.48 -2.01
N ILE A 28 0.62 13.21 -3.19
CA ILE A 28 -0.73 13.66 -3.56
C ILE A 28 -1.79 12.59 -3.27
N MET A 29 -1.52 11.33 -3.59
CA MET A 29 -2.52 10.26 -3.58
C MET A 29 -3.21 10.06 -2.22
N PRO A 30 -2.50 10.04 -1.08
CA PRO A 30 -3.14 9.97 0.24
C PRO A 30 -4.08 11.15 0.55
N ASN A 31 -3.90 12.27 -0.17
CA ASN A 31 -4.62 13.51 0.02
C ASN A 31 -5.73 13.73 -1.05
N ILE A 32 -5.97 12.79 -1.97
CA ILE A 32 -6.96 12.94 -3.06
C ILE A 32 -8.35 13.27 -2.53
N GLY A 33 -8.76 12.71 -1.38
CA GLY A 33 -10.04 13.04 -0.76
C GLY A 33 -10.22 14.53 -0.50
N ALA A 34 -9.15 15.24 -0.11
CA ALA A 34 -9.18 16.68 0.09
C ALA A 34 -9.30 17.45 -1.23
N PHE A 35 -8.62 17.00 -2.30
CA PHE A 35 -8.75 17.58 -3.64
C PHE A 35 -10.17 17.41 -4.19
N ILE A 36 -10.78 16.23 -4.01
CA ILE A 36 -12.17 15.96 -4.40
C ILE A 36 -13.13 16.86 -3.62
N ALA A 37 -12.96 16.97 -2.30
CA ALA A 37 -13.79 17.84 -1.47
C ALA A 37 -13.70 19.30 -1.92
N TRP A 38 -12.49 19.81 -2.14
CA TRP A 38 -12.27 21.15 -2.68
C TRP A 38 -12.91 21.33 -4.07
N GLY A 39 -12.73 20.36 -4.96
CA GLY A 39 -13.30 20.38 -6.31
C GLY A 39 -14.83 20.39 -6.31
N LEU A 40 -15.47 19.62 -5.43
CA LEU A 40 -16.93 19.61 -5.26
C LEU A 40 -17.45 20.94 -4.72
N ILE A 41 -16.80 21.50 -3.69
CA ILE A 41 -17.17 22.81 -3.14
C ILE A 41 -17.04 23.88 -4.23
N THR A 42 -15.95 23.84 -5.00
CA THR A 42 -15.70 24.75 -6.12
C THR A 42 -16.77 24.59 -7.20
N ALA A 43 -17.10 23.35 -7.58
CA ALA A 43 -18.11 23.08 -8.59
C ALA A 43 -19.52 23.51 -8.17
N LEU A 44 -19.85 23.40 -6.88
CA LEU A 44 -21.17 23.72 -6.37
C LEU A 44 -21.33 25.22 -6.08
N PHE A 45 -20.45 25.82 -5.28
CA PHE A 45 -20.80 27.04 -4.56
C PHE A 45 -20.21 28.35 -5.11
N ILE A 46 -19.22 28.31 -6.00
CA ILE A 46 -18.68 29.54 -6.61
C ILE A 46 -19.77 30.29 -7.42
N PRO A 47 -19.58 31.56 -7.80
CA PRO A 47 -20.58 32.31 -8.56
C PRO A 47 -21.04 31.60 -9.85
N ASP A 48 -20.12 30.95 -10.55
CA ASP A 48 -20.42 30.16 -11.74
C ASP A 48 -20.88 28.73 -11.43
N GLY A 49 -20.88 28.33 -10.16
CA GLY A 49 -21.16 26.98 -9.66
C GLY A 49 -22.58 26.48 -9.97
N PHE A 50 -22.81 25.18 -9.74
CA PHE A 50 -24.16 24.59 -9.93
C PHE A 50 -25.20 25.11 -8.93
N LEU A 51 -24.75 25.46 -7.72
CA LEU A 51 -25.55 25.96 -6.61
C LEU A 51 -24.83 27.14 -5.94
N PRO A 52 -24.70 28.30 -6.62
CA PRO A 52 -23.89 29.42 -6.13
C PRO A 52 -24.31 29.85 -4.72
N ASN A 53 -23.33 29.97 -3.82
CA ASN A 53 -23.54 30.40 -2.44
C ASN A 53 -22.29 31.11 -1.93
N GLU A 54 -22.41 32.42 -1.68
CA GLU A 54 -21.27 33.25 -1.26
C GLU A 54 -20.61 32.74 0.02
N GLN A 55 -21.39 32.30 1.02
CA GLN A 55 -20.83 31.84 2.30
C GLN A 55 -20.05 30.53 2.15
N PHE A 56 -20.56 29.57 1.39
CA PHE A 56 -19.87 28.29 1.18
C PHE A 56 -18.70 28.42 0.19
N ALA A 57 -18.77 29.35 -0.77
CA ALA A 57 -17.66 29.64 -1.66
C ALA A 57 -16.41 30.12 -0.92
N LEU A 58 -16.56 30.76 0.26
CA LEU A 58 -15.44 31.19 1.10
C LEU A 58 -14.53 30.04 1.53
N LEU A 59 -14.98 28.78 1.47
CA LEU A 59 -14.14 27.61 1.77
C LEU A 59 -13.09 27.34 0.68
N VAL A 60 -13.34 27.74 -0.56
CA VAL A 60 -12.49 27.42 -1.72
C VAL A 60 -11.08 27.96 -1.51
N GLY A 61 -10.96 29.25 -1.15
CA GLY A 61 -9.68 29.94 -0.97
C GLY A 61 -8.79 29.32 0.11
N PRO A 62 -9.27 29.16 1.36
CA PRO A 62 -8.48 28.56 2.42
C PRO A 62 -8.09 27.10 2.15
N MET A 63 -8.96 26.33 1.48
CA MET A 63 -8.65 24.94 1.14
C MET A 63 -7.50 24.87 0.13
N ILE A 64 -7.54 25.68 -0.92
CA ILE A 64 -6.52 25.63 -1.97
C ILE A 64 -5.19 26.28 -1.55
N ASN A 65 -5.24 27.36 -0.77
CA ASN A 65 -4.03 28.10 -0.39
C ASN A 65 -3.34 27.51 0.84
N TYR A 66 -4.09 26.89 1.76
CA TYR A 66 -3.52 26.35 3.00
C TYR A 66 -3.68 24.84 3.11
N LEU A 67 -4.91 24.32 3.10
CA LEU A 67 -5.17 22.91 3.43
C LEU A 67 -4.41 21.97 2.49
N LEU A 68 -4.58 22.13 1.17
CA LEU A 68 -4.01 21.20 0.21
C LEU A 68 -2.48 21.26 0.16
N PRO A 69 -1.82 22.43 0.09
CA PRO A 69 -0.36 22.49 0.16
C PRO A 69 0.20 21.95 1.49
N LEU A 70 -0.42 22.27 2.64
CA LEU A 70 0.04 21.76 3.93
C LEU A 70 -0.05 20.23 4.03
N LEU A 71 -1.12 19.63 3.51
CA LEU A 71 -1.27 18.17 3.43
C LEU A 71 -0.20 17.53 2.53
N ILE A 72 0.14 18.15 1.41
CA ILE A 72 1.21 17.69 0.53
C ILE A 72 2.57 17.78 1.24
N GLY A 73 2.85 18.92 1.87
CA GLY A 73 4.09 19.14 2.63
C GLY A 73 4.24 18.16 3.78
N PHE A 74 3.16 17.92 4.53
CA PHE A 74 3.11 16.94 5.59
C PHE A 74 3.35 15.52 5.07
N THR A 75 2.65 15.09 4.02
CA THR A 75 2.82 13.75 3.46
C THR A 75 4.23 13.55 2.89
N GLY A 76 4.77 14.55 2.18
CA GLY A 76 6.14 14.52 1.67
C GLY A 76 7.19 14.42 2.76
N GLY A 77 7.04 15.22 3.83
CA GLY A 77 7.91 15.13 4.99
C GLY A 77 7.79 13.77 5.71
N LYS A 78 6.57 13.24 5.80
CA LYS A 78 6.29 11.94 6.41
C LYS A 78 6.95 10.78 5.68
N MET A 79 6.99 10.84 4.35
CA MET A 79 7.67 9.84 3.54
C MET A 79 9.19 9.79 3.77
N ILE A 80 9.80 10.87 4.26
CA ILE A 80 11.26 10.95 4.50
C ILE A 80 11.64 10.59 5.94
N HIS A 81 10.88 11.09 6.92
CA HIS A 81 11.22 11.01 8.35
C HIS A 81 10.00 10.84 9.27
N GLY A 82 9.00 10.07 8.84
CA GLY A 82 7.83 9.72 9.65
C GLY A 82 7.01 10.93 10.11
N VAL A 83 6.20 10.78 11.16
CA VAL A 83 5.29 11.85 11.60
C VAL A 83 6.03 13.16 11.91
N ARG A 84 7.22 13.06 12.52
CA ARG A 84 8.07 14.22 12.82
C ARG A 84 8.50 14.97 11.56
N GLY A 85 8.95 14.24 10.52
CA GLY A 85 9.22 14.80 9.21
C GLY A 85 7.98 15.48 8.61
N GLY A 86 6.80 14.90 8.79
CA GLY A 86 5.54 15.50 8.33
C GLY A 86 5.22 16.83 9.01
N VAL A 87 5.36 16.91 10.34
CA VAL A 87 5.11 18.16 11.08
C VAL A 87 6.05 19.28 10.62
N ILE A 88 7.35 19.00 10.50
CA ILE A 88 8.33 19.99 10.03
C ILE A 88 8.09 20.33 8.55
N GLY A 89 7.68 19.35 7.74
CA GLY A 89 7.25 19.54 6.36
C GLY A 89 6.10 20.55 6.25
N ALA A 90 5.08 20.42 7.11
CA ALA A 90 3.97 21.36 7.16
C ALA A 90 4.40 22.77 7.59
N ILE A 91 5.25 22.89 8.62
CA ILE A 91 5.77 24.20 9.08
C ILE A 91 6.56 24.88 7.97
N ALA A 92 7.48 24.15 7.32
CA ALA A 92 8.28 24.67 6.22
C ALA A 92 7.41 25.06 5.01
N THR A 93 6.34 24.30 4.77
CA THR A 93 5.36 24.60 3.72
C THR A 93 4.59 25.89 3.99
N MET A 94 4.29 26.20 5.25
CA MET A 94 3.69 27.49 5.60
C MET A 94 4.56 28.67 5.17
N GLY A 95 5.88 28.52 5.27
CA GLY A 95 6.84 29.54 4.82
C GLY A 95 6.74 29.86 3.33
N VAL A 96 6.56 28.85 2.47
CA VAL A 96 6.35 29.10 1.04
C VAL A 96 4.96 29.66 0.74
N ILE A 97 3.93 29.23 1.47
CA ILE A 97 2.55 29.75 1.29
C ILE A 97 2.48 31.25 1.58
N VAL A 98 3.00 31.70 2.73
CA VAL A 98 2.91 33.13 3.12
C VAL A 98 3.66 34.05 2.17
N GLY A 99 4.64 33.52 1.43
CA GLY A 99 5.43 34.30 0.49
C GLY A 99 4.76 34.55 -0.87
N ALA A 100 3.69 33.84 -1.23
CA ALA A 100 3.18 33.81 -2.60
C ALA A 100 1.65 34.00 -2.66
N ASP A 101 1.20 34.67 -3.73
CA ASP A 101 -0.24 34.83 -4.03
C ASP A 101 -0.82 33.65 -4.84
N ILE A 102 0.01 32.65 -5.17
CA ILE A 102 -0.38 31.44 -5.91
C ILE A 102 -0.39 30.21 -4.98
N PRO A 103 -1.24 29.20 -5.23
CA PRO A 103 -1.22 27.96 -4.46
C PRO A 103 0.13 27.22 -4.53
N MET A 104 0.79 27.06 -3.39
CA MET A 104 2.16 26.56 -3.32
C MET A 104 2.29 25.03 -3.33
N PHE A 105 1.66 24.35 -4.29
CA PHE A 105 1.76 22.89 -4.43
C PHE A 105 3.20 22.43 -4.72
N ILE A 106 3.86 23.05 -5.70
CA ILE A 106 5.24 22.73 -6.06
C ILE A 106 6.18 23.11 -4.91
N GLY A 107 5.94 24.26 -4.27
CA GLY A 107 6.66 24.68 -3.07
C GLY A 107 6.55 23.64 -1.94
N ALA A 108 5.35 23.13 -1.68
CA ALA A 108 5.12 22.07 -0.69
C ALA A 108 5.83 20.76 -1.08
N MET A 109 5.83 20.40 -2.36
CA MET A 109 6.52 19.21 -2.88
C MET A 109 8.03 19.27 -2.70
N ILE A 110 8.61 20.47 -2.73
CA ILE A 110 10.03 20.70 -2.48
C ILE A 110 10.29 20.75 -0.97
N MET A 111 9.57 21.60 -0.26
CA MET A 111 9.86 21.93 1.13
C MET A 111 9.56 20.80 2.10
N GLY A 112 8.49 20.03 1.89
CA GLY A 112 8.11 18.91 2.76
C GLY A 112 9.23 17.87 2.91
N PRO A 113 9.67 17.22 1.81
CA PRO A 113 10.77 16.26 1.83
C PRO A 113 12.10 16.88 2.24
N LEU A 114 12.41 18.10 1.79
CA LEU A 114 13.67 18.78 2.08
C LEU A 114 13.83 19.05 3.58
N SER A 115 12.81 19.63 4.22
CA SER A 115 12.87 19.96 5.65
C SER A 115 12.93 18.70 6.52
N ALA A 116 12.20 17.65 6.14
CA ALA A 116 12.28 16.35 6.80
C ALA A 116 13.66 15.69 6.61
N TRP A 117 14.30 15.85 5.46
CA TRP A 117 15.65 15.36 5.22
C TRP A 117 16.69 16.08 6.08
N VAL A 118 16.58 17.42 6.20
CA VAL A 118 17.42 18.22 7.11
C VAL A 118 17.25 17.73 8.55
N MET A 119 16.01 17.52 8.99
CA MET A 119 15.73 17.00 10.33
C MET A 119 16.34 15.61 10.55
N LYS A 120 16.17 14.71 9.57
CA LYS A 120 16.74 13.36 9.63
C LYS A 120 18.26 13.37 9.78
N LYS A 121 18.94 14.30 9.11
CA LYS A 121 20.39 14.48 9.25
C LYS A 121 20.78 15.02 10.63
N LEU A 122 20.01 15.97 11.16
CA LEU A 122 20.24 16.51 12.49
C LEU A 122 20.06 15.46 13.59
N ASP A 123 18.98 14.68 13.53
CA ASP A 123 18.72 13.56 14.45
C ASP A 123 19.84 12.51 14.38
N GLY A 124 20.27 12.16 13.17
CA GLY A 124 21.39 11.25 12.97
C GLY A 124 22.70 11.76 13.58
N ALA A 125 22.93 13.07 13.60
CA ALA A 125 24.13 13.66 14.19
C ALA A 125 24.12 13.65 15.74
N TRP A 126 22.93 13.57 16.35
CA TRP A 126 22.73 13.55 17.81
C TRP A 126 22.44 12.17 18.38
N ALA A 127 22.24 11.16 17.53
CA ALA A 127 22.03 9.79 17.95
C ALA A 127 23.11 9.32 18.93
N GLY A 128 22.69 8.80 20.09
CA GLY A 128 23.59 8.33 21.15
C GLY A 128 24.32 9.42 21.95
N LYS A 129 24.07 10.71 21.68
CA LYS A 129 24.67 11.84 22.41
C LYS A 129 23.71 12.48 23.41
N ILE A 130 22.43 12.17 23.31
CA ILE A 130 21.37 12.73 24.16
C ILE A 130 21.29 11.90 25.45
N LYS A 131 21.24 12.59 26.60
CA LYS A 131 21.06 11.95 27.90
C LYS A 131 19.61 11.44 28.04
N PRO A 132 19.40 10.26 28.65
CA PRO A 132 18.05 9.77 28.95
C PRO A 132 17.23 10.82 29.72
N GLY A 133 15.96 10.98 29.34
CA GLY A 133 15.05 11.97 29.92
C GLY A 133 15.05 13.36 29.26
N PHE A 134 16.04 13.68 28.42
CA PHE A 134 16.07 14.92 27.63
C PHE A 134 15.63 14.76 26.17
N GLU A 135 15.39 13.52 25.73
CA GLU A 135 15.07 13.16 24.34
C GLU A 135 13.86 13.92 23.82
N MET A 136 12.71 13.85 24.51
CA MET A 136 11.48 14.54 24.11
C MET A 136 11.63 16.06 24.06
N LEU A 137 12.43 16.63 24.98
CA LEU A 137 12.71 18.07 25.00
C LEU A 137 13.50 18.48 23.76
N ILE A 138 14.62 17.79 23.52
CA ILE A 138 15.49 18.08 22.37
C ILE A 138 14.73 17.82 21.07
N ASP A 139 13.91 16.77 21.03
CA ASP A 139 13.16 16.41 19.83
C ASP A 139 12.15 17.50 19.43
N ASN A 140 11.39 18.01 20.39
CA ASN A 140 10.41 19.08 20.13
C ASN A 140 11.09 20.42 19.82
N PHE A 141 12.10 20.82 20.59
CA PHE A 141 12.80 22.09 20.36
C PHE A 141 13.54 22.12 19.03
N SER A 142 14.24 21.05 18.68
CA SER A 142 14.92 20.96 17.39
C SER A 142 13.95 20.96 16.21
N SER A 143 12.82 20.25 16.34
CA SER A 143 11.77 20.29 15.31
C SER A 143 11.21 21.70 15.12
N GLY A 144 10.98 22.42 16.21
CA GLY A 144 10.53 23.82 16.16
C GLY A 144 11.55 24.76 15.53
N ILE A 145 12.82 24.68 15.95
CA ILE A 145 13.90 25.53 15.42
C ILE A 145 14.17 25.25 13.94
N VAL A 146 14.34 23.97 13.57
CA VAL A 146 14.53 23.58 12.17
C VAL A 146 13.32 23.96 11.34
N GLY A 147 12.11 23.71 11.85
CA GLY A 147 10.86 24.12 11.19
C GLY A 147 10.84 25.63 10.90
N ALA A 148 11.17 26.47 11.88
CA ALA A 148 11.22 27.92 11.70
C ALA A 148 12.28 28.36 10.68
N ILE A 149 13.49 27.80 10.74
CA ILE A 149 14.56 28.08 9.78
C ILE A 149 14.12 27.68 8.37
N MET A 150 13.55 26.49 8.22
CA MET A 150 13.10 25.99 6.93
C MET A 150 11.90 26.77 6.39
N ALA A 151 11.01 27.29 7.25
CA ALA A 151 9.94 28.18 6.83
C ALA A 151 10.48 29.50 6.26
N ILE A 152 11.44 30.14 6.96
CA ILE A 152 12.10 31.36 6.46
C ILE A 152 12.85 31.08 5.16
N PHE A 153 13.57 29.97 5.08
CA PHE A 153 14.25 29.53 3.86
C PHE A 153 13.26 29.33 2.69
N GLY A 154 12.12 28.70 2.95
CA GLY A 154 11.06 28.52 1.96
C GLY A 154 10.55 29.85 1.44
N MET A 155 10.25 30.78 2.36
CA MET A 155 9.74 32.11 2.05
C MET A 155 10.70 32.94 1.20
N VAL A 156 12.00 32.92 1.52
CA VAL A 156 13.00 33.79 0.89
C VAL A 156 13.57 33.18 -0.40
N LEU A 157 13.84 31.87 -0.42
CA LEU A 157 14.57 31.24 -1.52
C LEU A 157 13.68 30.42 -2.44
N VAL A 158 12.79 29.58 -1.90
CA VAL A 158 12.00 28.65 -2.73
C VAL A 158 10.86 29.36 -3.42
N ASN A 159 10.21 30.28 -2.73
CA ASN A 159 9.12 31.07 -3.27
C ASN A 159 9.43 31.75 -4.63
N PRO A 160 10.45 32.62 -4.77
CA PRO A 160 10.72 33.27 -6.06
C PRO A 160 11.04 32.27 -7.18
N LEU A 161 11.66 31.13 -6.85
CA LEU A 161 11.95 30.07 -7.82
C LEU A 161 10.67 29.40 -8.32
N VAL A 162 9.75 29.08 -7.41
CA VAL A 162 8.48 28.43 -7.76
C VAL A 162 7.59 29.39 -8.56
N VAL A 163 7.50 30.65 -8.16
CA VAL A 163 6.73 31.67 -8.90
C VAL A 163 7.32 31.88 -10.30
N ALA A 164 8.64 32.00 -10.43
CA ALA A 164 9.30 32.11 -11.73
C ALA A 164 9.03 30.89 -12.62
N PHE A 165 9.04 29.68 -12.04
CA PHE A 165 8.71 28.45 -12.74
C PHE A 165 7.25 28.41 -13.19
N SER A 166 6.29 28.70 -12.30
CA SER A 166 4.85 28.74 -12.63
C SER A 166 4.57 29.73 -13.76
N ASN A 167 5.10 30.96 -13.67
CA ASN A 167 4.94 31.97 -14.72
C ASN A 167 5.52 31.50 -16.05
N GLY A 168 6.72 30.89 -16.03
CA GLY A 168 7.36 30.36 -17.24
C GLY A 168 6.55 29.20 -17.86
N ALA A 169 6.08 28.27 -17.04
CA ALA A 169 5.27 27.14 -17.49
C ALA A 169 3.92 27.60 -18.04
N GLY A 170 3.26 28.55 -17.37
CA GLY A 170 2.04 29.20 -17.84
C GLY A 170 2.23 29.88 -19.19
N ALA A 171 3.34 30.61 -19.38
CA ALA A 171 3.67 31.23 -20.66
C ALA A 171 3.85 30.22 -21.79
N VAL A 172 4.46 29.06 -21.51
CA VAL A 172 4.58 27.96 -22.50
C VAL A 172 3.22 27.39 -22.86
N VAL A 173 2.36 27.12 -21.87
CA VAL A 173 0.99 26.65 -22.12
C VAL A 173 0.22 27.67 -22.97
N GLN A 174 0.28 28.95 -22.62
CA GLN A 174 -0.39 30.01 -23.36
C GLN A 174 0.13 30.13 -24.79
N PHE A 175 1.44 30.00 -25.00
CA PHE A 175 2.04 29.95 -26.33
C PHE A 175 1.49 28.78 -27.15
N LEU A 176 1.40 27.59 -26.57
CA LEU A 176 0.87 26.40 -27.24
C LEU A 176 -0.61 26.56 -27.59
N VAL A 177 -1.40 27.18 -26.72
CA VAL A 177 -2.82 27.48 -26.97
C VAL A 177 -2.96 28.51 -28.10
N ASN A 178 -2.28 29.65 -28.01
CA ASN A 178 -2.40 30.76 -28.96
C ASN A 178 -1.97 30.37 -30.38
N ASN A 179 -1.01 29.44 -30.52
CA ASN A 179 -0.53 28.96 -31.81
C ASN A 179 -1.22 27.66 -32.27
N GLY A 180 -2.24 27.17 -31.54
CA GLY A 180 -2.94 25.93 -31.87
C GLY A 180 -2.06 24.68 -31.81
N LEU A 181 -0.94 24.74 -31.08
CA LEU A 181 0.06 23.66 -30.95
C LEU A 181 -0.23 22.74 -29.77
N LEU A 182 -1.15 23.10 -28.87
CA LEU A 182 -1.51 22.27 -27.71
C LEU A 182 -1.88 20.82 -28.06
N PRO A 183 -2.59 20.52 -29.18
CA PRO A 183 -2.83 19.14 -29.59
C PRO A 183 -1.56 18.30 -29.74
N LEU A 184 -0.44 18.90 -30.16
CA LEU A 184 0.83 18.19 -30.35
C LEU A 184 1.42 17.66 -29.04
N THR A 185 0.96 18.14 -27.88
CA THR A 185 1.38 17.60 -26.57
C THR A 185 1.05 16.11 -26.43
N SER A 186 0.04 15.59 -27.13
CA SER A 186 -0.29 14.16 -27.15
C SER A 186 0.84 13.27 -27.67
N ILE A 187 1.75 13.80 -28.50
CA ILE A 187 2.94 13.08 -28.96
C ILE A 187 3.82 12.66 -27.78
N PHE A 188 3.83 13.43 -26.69
CA PHE A 188 4.58 13.14 -25.48
C PHE A 188 3.72 12.49 -24.40
N ILE A 189 2.51 13.00 -24.21
CA ILE A 189 1.61 12.57 -23.13
C ILE A 189 1.18 11.11 -23.31
N GLU A 190 0.75 10.70 -24.51
CA GLU A 190 0.22 9.35 -24.72
C GLU A 190 1.29 8.25 -24.56
N PRO A 191 2.51 8.39 -25.12
CA PRO A 191 3.59 7.45 -24.84
C PRO A 191 3.98 7.43 -23.36
N ALA A 192 4.04 8.60 -22.72
CA ALA A 192 4.37 8.70 -21.31
C ALA A 192 3.33 7.99 -20.42
N LYS A 193 2.03 8.08 -20.75
CA LYS A 193 0.96 7.35 -20.07
C LYS A 193 1.18 5.84 -20.13
N VAL A 194 1.39 5.28 -21.32
CA VAL A 194 1.64 3.85 -21.53
C VAL A 194 2.91 3.37 -20.82
N LEU A 195 3.89 4.26 -20.62
CA LEU A 195 5.13 4.00 -19.87
C LEU A 195 4.99 4.21 -18.35
N PHE A 196 3.79 4.46 -17.84
CA PHE A 196 3.47 4.73 -16.42
C PHE A 196 4.13 6.00 -15.87
N LEU A 197 4.31 7.00 -16.73
CA LEU A 197 4.77 8.33 -16.36
C LEU A 197 3.60 9.32 -16.20
N ASN A 198 2.36 8.86 -16.34
CA ASN A 198 1.13 9.65 -16.16
C ASN A 198 1.09 10.32 -14.78
N ASN A 199 1.54 9.63 -13.75
CA ASN A 199 1.64 10.13 -12.39
C ASN A 199 2.56 11.36 -12.28
N ALA A 200 3.74 11.31 -12.88
CA ALA A 200 4.68 12.43 -12.87
C ALA A 200 4.12 13.64 -13.64
N ILE A 201 3.47 13.39 -14.78
CA ILE A 201 2.92 14.45 -15.64
C ILE A 201 1.69 15.08 -14.99
N ASN A 202 0.72 14.26 -14.56
CA ASN A 202 -0.55 14.74 -14.05
C ASN A 202 -0.35 15.40 -12.68
N HIS A 203 0.19 14.68 -11.71
CA HIS A 203 0.33 15.19 -10.35
C HIS A 203 1.51 16.15 -10.16
N GLY A 204 2.58 16.00 -10.95
CA GLY A 204 3.76 16.87 -10.84
C GLY A 204 3.68 18.16 -11.63
N ILE A 205 2.92 18.21 -12.74
CA ILE A 205 2.93 19.36 -13.67
C ILE A 205 1.51 19.85 -13.97
N LEU A 206 0.65 19.00 -14.54
CA LEU A 206 -0.64 19.46 -15.08
C LEU A 206 -1.65 19.86 -14.00
N THR A 207 -1.71 19.12 -12.88
CA THR A 207 -2.64 19.40 -11.79
C THR A 207 -2.32 20.75 -11.12
N PRO A 208 -1.07 21.04 -10.69
CA PRO A 208 -0.74 22.35 -10.14
C PRO A 208 -1.05 23.51 -11.10
N LEU A 209 -0.57 23.42 -12.35
CA LEU A 209 -0.76 24.48 -13.34
C LEU A 209 -2.24 24.65 -13.74
N GLY A 210 -2.97 23.55 -13.90
CA GLY A 210 -4.39 23.59 -14.21
C GLY A 210 -5.21 24.16 -13.07
N THR A 211 -4.78 23.93 -11.83
CA THR A 211 -5.44 24.47 -10.63
C THR A 211 -5.23 25.98 -10.51
N GLU A 212 -4.01 26.45 -10.76
CA GLU A 212 -3.70 27.89 -10.86
C GLU A 212 -4.53 28.56 -11.96
N GLN A 213 -4.56 27.97 -13.15
CA GLN A 213 -5.37 28.48 -14.26
C GLN A 213 -6.87 28.47 -13.94
N ALA A 214 -7.38 27.42 -13.30
CA ALA A 214 -8.81 27.31 -12.97
C ALA A 214 -9.24 28.30 -11.89
N LEU A 215 -8.33 28.75 -11.02
CA LEU A 215 -8.63 29.82 -10.07
C LEU A 215 -8.83 31.17 -10.78
N GLU A 216 -8.00 31.47 -11.78
CA GLU A 216 -8.09 32.74 -12.52
C GLU A 216 -9.22 32.74 -13.55
N GLN A 217 -9.42 31.62 -14.25
CA GLN A 217 -10.29 31.52 -15.43
C GLN A 217 -11.56 30.72 -15.17
N GLY A 218 -11.76 30.22 -13.94
CA GLY A 218 -12.87 29.34 -13.56
C GLY A 218 -12.78 27.90 -14.07
N LYS A 219 -11.87 27.63 -15.01
CA LYS A 219 -11.65 26.30 -15.62
C LYS A 219 -10.25 26.18 -16.24
N SER A 220 -9.79 24.96 -16.47
CA SER A 220 -8.56 24.67 -17.19
C SER A 220 -8.73 23.50 -18.15
N ILE A 221 -8.15 23.66 -19.35
CA ILE A 221 -8.00 22.60 -20.35
C ILE A 221 -6.97 21.54 -19.90
N LEU A 222 -5.99 21.93 -19.07
CA LEU A 222 -4.87 21.08 -18.66
C LEU A 222 -5.31 19.82 -17.90
N PHE A 223 -6.44 19.90 -17.20
CA PHE A 223 -7.03 18.74 -16.52
C PHE A 223 -7.49 17.64 -17.47
N LEU A 224 -7.79 17.95 -18.74
CA LEU A 224 -8.24 16.96 -19.74
C LEU A 224 -7.13 16.37 -20.59
N LEU A 225 -5.95 16.99 -20.62
CA LEU A 225 -4.82 16.52 -21.45
C LEU A 225 -4.45 15.06 -21.15
N GLU A 226 -4.59 14.63 -19.90
CA GLU A 226 -4.37 13.25 -19.49
C GLU A 226 -5.69 12.52 -19.19
N ALA A 227 -6.66 13.21 -18.59
CA ALA A 227 -7.88 12.59 -18.07
C ALA A 227 -8.92 12.19 -19.13
N ASN A 228 -8.84 12.76 -20.35
CA ASN A 228 -9.81 12.47 -21.41
C ASN A 228 -9.91 10.94 -21.68
N PRO A 229 -11.09 10.32 -21.48
CA PRO A 229 -11.26 8.89 -21.63
C PRO A 229 -11.31 8.42 -23.09
N GLY A 230 -11.54 9.35 -24.02
CA GLY A 230 -11.84 9.06 -25.41
C GLY A 230 -10.77 8.27 -26.16
N PRO A 231 -9.46 8.60 -26.08
CA PRO A 231 -8.42 7.89 -26.81
C PRO A 231 -8.36 6.41 -26.46
N GLY A 232 -8.29 6.06 -25.17
CA GLY A 232 -8.25 4.67 -24.71
C GLY A 232 -9.54 3.92 -25.02
N PHE A 233 -10.70 4.58 -24.86
CA PHE A 233 -12.00 3.97 -25.14
C PHE A 233 -12.13 3.58 -26.62
N GLY A 234 -11.72 4.46 -27.55
CA GLY A 234 -11.75 4.12 -28.98
C GLY A 234 -10.77 3.00 -29.37
N ILE A 235 -9.61 2.89 -28.71
CA ILE A 235 -8.71 1.74 -28.89
C ILE A 235 -9.37 0.44 -28.46
N LEU A 236 -10.01 0.43 -27.29
CA LEU A 236 -10.71 -0.75 -26.79
C LEU A 236 -11.90 -1.13 -27.68
N LEU A 237 -12.65 -0.15 -28.20
CA LEU A 237 -13.69 -0.41 -29.20
C LEU A 237 -13.12 -1.02 -30.50
N ALA A 238 -11.94 -0.56 -30.94
CA ALA A 238 -11.28 -1.13 -32.12
C ALA A 238 -10.92 -2.61 -31.89
N TYR A 239 -10.40 -2.96 -30.71
CA TYR A 239 -10.14 -4.35 -30.33
C TYR A 239 -11.41 -5.18 -30.18
N ALA A 240 -12.47 -4.61 -29.58
CA ALA A 240 -13.76 -5.30 -29.42
C ALA A 240 -14.37 -5.72 -30.76
N ILE A 241 -14.22 -4.90 -31.81
CA ILE A 241 -14.82 -5.17 -33.13
C ILE A 241 -13.85 -5.92 -34.04
N PHE A 242 -12.61 -5.43 -34.17
CA PHE A 242 -11.63 -5.88 -35.17
C PHE A 242 -10.44 -6.67 -34.61
N GLY A 243 -10.29 -6.74 -33.29
CA GLY A 243 -9.30 -7.59 -32.65
C GLY A 243 -9.62 -9.08 -32.87
N LYS A 244 -8.69 -9.96 -32.48
CA LYS A 244 -8.86 -11.41 -32.50
C LYS A 244 -8.54 -12.01 -31.12
N GLY A 245 -8.89 -13.28 -30.94
CA GLY A 245 -8.57 -14.05 -29.74
C GLY A 245 -9.02 -13.41 -28.43
N MET A 246 -8.18 -13.52 -27.40
CA MET A 246 -8.44 -13.00 -26.05
C MET A 246 -8.55 -11.48 -25.99
N ALA A 247 -7.83 -10.74 -26.85
CA ALA A 247 -7.92 -9.29 -26.91
C ALA A 247 -9.33 -8.85 -27.34
N LYS A 248 -9.94 -9.53 -28.32
CA LYS A 248 -11.33 -9.25 -28.72
C LYS A 248 -12.33 -9.54 -27.60
N ALA A 249 -12.17 -10.69 -26.94
CA ALA A 249 -13.11 -11.15 -25.92
C ALA A 249 -13.09 -10.27 -24.66
N SER A 250 -11.92 -9.77 -24.26
CA SER A 250 -11.74 -8.96 -23.04
C SER A 250 -11.96 -7.46 -23.25
N ALA A 251 -11.80 -6.95 -24.47
CA ALA A 251 -11.89 -5.52 -24.77
C ALA A 251 -13.21 -4.84 -24.37
N PRO A 252 -14.42 -5.43 -24.56
CA PRO A 252 -15.67 -4.81 -24.12
C PRO A 252 -15.74 -4.56 -22.61
N GLY A 253 -15.30 -5.55 -21.82
CA GLY A 253 -15.24 -5.43 -20.36
C GLY A 253 -14.22 -4.38 -19.93
N ALA A 254 -13.03 -4.40 -20.54
CA ALA A 254 -12.01 -3.37 -20.31
C ALA A 254 -12.53 -1.97 -20.68
N ALA A 255 -13.31 -1.83 -21.76
CA ALA A 255 -13.85 -0.56 -22.22
C ALA A 255 -14.80 0.05 -21.19
N LEU A 256 -15.67 -0.77 -20.59
CA LEU A 256 -16.56 -0.34 -19.52
C LEU A 256 -15.77 0.08 -18.26
N ILE A 257 -14.84 -0.78 -17.81
CA ILE A 257 -14.02 -0.52 -16.61
C ILE A 257 -13.19 0.76 -16.79
N GLN A 258 -12.64 0.99 -17.98
CA GLN A 258 -11.93 2.23 -18.29
C GLN A 258 -12.88 3.42 -18.25
N PHE A 259 -13.85 3.44 -19.18
CA PHE A 259 -14.66 4.61 -19.53
C PHE A 259 -15.59 5.05 -18.39
N VAL A 260 -16.12 4.09 -17.64
CA VAL A 260 -16.99 4.36 -16.48
C VAL A 260 -16.17 4.35 -15.21
N GLY A 261 -15.43 3.27 -14.97
CA GLY A 261 -14.72 3.01 -13.71
C GLY A 261 -13.49 3.88 -13.48
N GLY A 262 -12.93 4.52 -14.52
CA GLY A 262 -11.76 5.38 -14.37
C GLY A 262 -10.45 4.65 -14.14
N ILE A 263 -10.37 3.37 -14.51
CA ILE A 263 -9.09 2.64 -14.51
C ILE A 263 -8.45 2.83 -15.88
N HIS A 264 -7.80 3.98 -16.09
CA HIS A 264 -7.25 4.33 -17.40
C HIS A 264 -6.06 3.46 -17.80
N GLU A 265 -5.42 2.73 -16.89
CA GLU A 265 -4.33 1.82 -17.23
C GLU A 265 -4.80 0.55 -17.96
N ILE A 266 -6.09 0.23 -17.95
CA ILE A 266 -6.59 -1.07 -18.45
C ILE A 266 -6.48 -1.22 -19.97
N TYR A 267 -6.35 -0.13 -20.73
CA TYR A 267 -6.12 -0.20 -22.19
C TYR A 267 -4.64 -0.24 -22.58
N PHE A 268 -3.72 0.04 -21.65
CA PHE A 268 -2.29 0.00 -21.94
C PHE A 268 -1.78 -1.39 -22.36
N PRO A 269 -2.27 -2.56 -21.87
CA PRO A 269 -1.75 -3.84 -22.34
C PRO A 269 -2.04 -4.03 -23.84
N TYR A 270 -3.18 -3.55 -24.32
CA TYR A 270 -3.56 -3.59 -25.73
C TYR A 270 -2.58 -2.79 -26.61
N ILE A 271 -2.08 -1.65 -26.12
CA ILE A 271 -1.01 -0.91 -26.81
C ILE A 271 0.32 -1.66 -26.72
N LEU A 272 0.63 -2.29 -25.58
CA LEU A 272 1.90 -3.00 -25.39
C LEU A 272 2.01 -4.29 -26.22
N MET A 273 0.88 -4.97 -26.48
CA MET A 273 0.78 -6.09 -27.41
C MET A 273 1.16 -5.66 -28.83
N LYS A 274 0.62 -4.52 -29.28
CA LYS A 274 0.94 -3.94 -30.59
C LYS A 274 1.35 -2.49 -30.44
N PRO A 275 2.66 -2.20 -30.21
CA PRO A 275 3.14 -0.85 -29.92
C PRO A 275 2.74 0.23 -30.93
N ILE A 276 2.51 -0.15 -32.20
CA ILE A 276 2.01 0.78 -33.23
C ILE A 276 0.63 1.38 -32.91
N MET A 277 -0.16 0.72 -32.07
CA MET A 277 -1.43 1.24 -31.55
C MET A 277 -1.27 2.55 -30.76
N ILE A 278 -0.05 2.91 -30.35
CA ILE A 278 0.21 4.23 -29.77
C ILE A 278 -0.18 5.37 -30.72
N LEU A 279 -0.11 5.17 -32.04
CA LEU A 279 -0.54 6.16 -33.01
C LEU A 279 -2.05 6.44 -32.92
N ALA A 280 -2.85 5.43 -32.56
CA ALA A 280 -4.27 5.62 -32.31
C ALA A 280 -4.51 6.45 -31.04
N ALA A 281 -3.73 6.22 -29.98
CA ALA A 281 -3.80 7.03 -28.76
C ALA A 281 -3.41 8.48 -29.04
N ILE A 282 -2.29 8.71 -29.73
CA ILE A 282 -1.81 10.05 -30.12
C ILE A 282 -2.85 10.76 -30.98
N GLY A 283 -3.36 10.11 -32.03
CA GLY A 283 -4.36 10.71 -32.93
C GLY A 283 -5.66 11.07 -32.20
N GLY A 284 -6.15 10.18 -31.32
CA GLY A 284 -7.30 10.47 -30.48
C GLY A 284 -7.05 11.59 -29.46
N GLY A 285 -5.88 11.60 -28.82
CA GLY A 285 -5.50 12.66 -27.89
C GLY A 285 -5.44 14.03 -28.60
N MET A 286 -4.79 14.08 -29.76
CA MET A 286 -4.69 15.28 -30.58
C MET A 286 -6.07 15.80 -30.99
N SER A 287 -6.96 14.94 -31.48
CA SER A 287 -8.31 15.36 -31.90
C SER A 287 -9.15 15.83 -30.72
N GLY A 288 -9.05 15.16 -29.57
CA GLY A 288 -9.72 15.56 -28.34
C GLY A 288 -9.25 16.94 -27.86
N ILE A 289 -7.94 17.15 -27.75
CA ILE A 289 -7.36 18.45 -27.32
C ILE A 289 -7.72 19.54 -28.31
N PHE A 290 -7.69 19.25 -29.62
CA PHE A 290 -8.08 20.21 -30.64
C PHE A 290 -9.53 20.70 -30.45
N MET A 291 -10.47 19.79 -30.16
CA MET A 291 -11.85 20.18 -29.85
C MET A 291 -11.96 21.06 -28.61
N LEU A 292 -11.15 20.82 -27.58
CA LEU A 292 -11.13 21.66 -26.37
C LEU A 292 -10.57 23.05 -26.66
N VAL A 293 -9.50 23.15 -27.46
CA VAL A 293 -8.95 24.44 -27.90
C VAL A 293 -9.97 25.21 -28.73
N LEU A 294 -10.66 24.54 -29.67
CA LEU A 294 -11.70 25.17 -30.50
C LEU A 294 -12.90 25.68 -29.70
N THR A 295 -13.32 24.93 -28.67
CA THR A 295 -14.52 25.25 -27.89
C THR A 295 -14.23 26.07 -26.64
N GLY A 296 -12.97 26.24 -26.26
CA GLY A 296 -12.57 26.84 -25.00
C GLY A 296 -13.04 26.06 -23.77
N ALA A 297 -13.31 24.76 -23.91
CA ALA A 297 -13.86 23.92 -22.85
C ALA A 297 -12.79 23.47 -21.85
N GLY A 298 -13.17 23.34 -20.58
CA GLY A 298 -12.27 22.93 -19.50
C GLY A 298 -13.00 22.43 -18.26
N LEU A 299 -12.22 21.97 -17.28
CA LEU A 299 -12.71 21.49 -15.99
C LEU A 299 -12.35 22.47 -14.88
N ARG A 300 -13.12 22.46 -13.79
CA ARG A 300 -12.89 23.27 -12.59
C ARG A 300 -11.83 22.70 -11.67
N ALA A 301 -11.68 21.39 -11.70
CA ALA A 301 -10.76 20.64 -10.84
C ALA A 301 -10.26 19.39 -11.58
N PRO A 302 -9.17 18.77 -11.09
CA PRO A 302 -8.70 17.50 -11.63
C PRO A 302 -9.78 16.42 -11.56
N ALA A 303 -9.90 15.62 -12.63
CA ALA A 303 -10.78 14.45 -12.68
C ALA A 303 -9.97 13.14 -12.65
N ALA A 304 -10.59 12.08 -12.14
CA ALA A 304 -10.03 10.73 -12.25
C ALA A 304 -9.87 10.38 -13.74
N PRO A 305 -8.67 10.06 -14.21
CA PRO A 305 -8.44 9.82 -15.63
C PRO A 305 -9.25 8.62 -16.13
N GLY A 306 -9.72 8.68 -17.37
CA GLY A 306 -10.46 7.58 -17.98
C GLY A 306 -11.93 7.47 -17.58
N SER A 307 -12.41 8.15 -16.52
CA SER A 307 -13.83 8.12 -16.14
C SER A 307 -14.60 9.29 -16.72
N ILE A 308 -15.62 8.99 -17.55
CA ILE A 308 -16.54 10.01 -18.05
C ILE A 308 -17.34 10.67 -16.93
N PHE A 309 -17.69 9.93 -15.88
CA PHE A 309 -18.41 10.48 -14.74
C PHE A 309 -17.56 11.45 -13.95
N ALA A 310 -16.29 11.12 -13.70
CA ALA A 310 -15.38 12.05 -13.03
C ALA A 310 -15.15 13.31 -13.88
N VAL A 311 -14.97 13.16 -15.20
CA VAL A 311 -14.81 14.28 -16.13
C VAL A 311 -16.05 15.19 -16.11
N PHE A 312 -17.25 14.63 -16.26
CA PHE A 312 -18.49 15.42 -16.27
C PHE A 312 -18.84 16.04 -14.92
N ALA A 313 -18.49 15.40 -13.81
CA ALA A 313 -18.67 15.97 -12.48
C ALA A 313 -17.83 17.25 -12.30
N MET A 314 -16.63 17.29 -12.87
CA MET A 314 -15.71 18.43 -12.74
C MET A 314 -15.80 19.41 -13.92
N THR A 315 -16.66 19.16 -14.91
CA THR A 315 -16.80 20.01 -16.10
C THR A 315 -17.47 21.33 -15.74
N SER A 316 -16.96 22.43 -16.29
CA SER A 316 -17.62 23.74 -16.15
C SER A 316 -18.97 23.74 -16.91
N PRO A 317 -20.04 24.39 -16.39
CA PRO A 317 -21.37 24.43 -16.98
C PRO A 317 -21.40 24.88 -18.44
N ASP A 318 -20.53 25.83 -18.81
CA ASP A 318 -20.39 26.34 -20.17
C ASP A 318 -19.59 25.39 -21.09
N SER A 319 -19.02 24.32 -20.54
CA SER A 319 -18.03 23.47 -21.21
C SER A 319 -18.56 22.07 -21.54
N TYR A 320 -19.76 21.69 -21.12
CA TYR A 320 -20.32 20.34 -21.35
C TYR A 320 -20.33 19.91 -22.82
N LEU A 321 -20.74 20.82 -23.72
CA LEU A 321 -20.76 20.52 -25.16
C LEU A 321 -19.33 20.28 -25.68
N GLY A 322 -18.40 21.16 -25.34
CA GLY A 322 -17.00 21.07 -25.80
C GLY A 322 -16.27 19.84 -25.25
N VAL A 323 -16.49 19.50 -23.97
CA VAL A 323 -15.95 18.27 -23.36
C VAL A 323 -16.55 17.04 -24.03
N THR A 324 -17.86 17.02 -24.29
CA THR A 324 -18.51 15.90 -24.98
C THR A 324 -17.97 15.73 -26.40
N LEU A 325 -17.84 16.80 -27.16
CA LEU A 325 -17.24 16.78 -28.50
C LEU A 325 -15.79 16.32 -28.48
N SER A 326 -15.02 16.72 -27.46
CA SER A 326 -13.64 16.28 -27.26
C SER A 326 -13.55 14.77 -27.01
N VAL A 327 -14.37 14.23 -26.11
CA VAL A 327 -14.40 12.78 -25.83
C VAL A 327 -14.81 12.01 -27.08
N LEU A 328 -15.87 12.45 -27.78
CA LEU A 328 -16.35 11.81 -29.00
C LEU A 328 -15.31 11.84 -30.12
N ALA A 329 -14.71 13.00 -30.40
CA ALA A 329 -13.69 13.15 -31.43
C ALA A 329 -12.45 12.30 -31.12
N ALA A 330 -12.04 12.24 -29.86
CA ALA A 330 -10.94 11.40 -29.42
C ALA A 330 -11.24 9.91 -29.62
N THR A 331 -12.44 9.45 -29.22
CA THR A 331 -12.90 8.07 -29.42
C THR A 331 -13.00 7.70 -30.89
N VAL A 332 -13.61 8.53 -31.72
CA VAL A 332 -13.80 8.23 -33.15
C VAL A 332 -12.45 8.14 -33.85
N VAL A 333 -11.55 9.10 -33.61
CA VAL A 333 -10.23 9.11 -34.28
C VAL A 333 -9.38 7.94 -33.81
N SER A 334 -9.30 7.66 -32.51
CA SER A 334 -8.52 6.51 -32.03
C SER A 334 -9.13 5.18 -32.47
N PHE A 335 -10.45 5.07 -32.53
CA PHE A 335 -11.15 3.91 -33.07
C PHE A 335 -10.83 3.69 -34.55
N LEU A 336 -10.89 4.73 -35.38
CA LEU A 336 -10.63 4.60 -36.83
C LEU A 336 -9.18 4.23 -37.11
N ILE A 337 -8.23 4.91 -36.48
CA ILE A 337 -6.80 4.60 -36.60
C ILE A 337 -6.53 3.19 -36.08
N GLY A 338 -7.03 2.85 -34.89
CA GLY A 338 -6.86 1.53 -34.30
C GLY A 338 -7.43 0.41 -35.18
N SER A 339 -8.64 0.61 -35.71
CA SER A 339 -9.32 -0.35 -36.59
C SER A 339 -8.56 -0.56 -37.89
N PHE A 340 -7.99 0.50 -38.46
CA PHE A 340 -7.10 0.41 -39.63
C PHE A 340 -5.82 -0.37 -39.30
N LEU A 341 -5.14 -0.04 -38.20
CA LEU A 341 -3.92 -0.72 -37.75
C LEU A 341 -4.12 -2.21 -37.48
N LEU A 342 -5.24 -2.59 -36.85
CA LEU A 342 -5.58 -4.00 -36.60
C LEU A 342 -5.82 -4.76 -37.90
N LYS A 343 -6.53 -4.16 -38.87
CA LYS A 343 -6.81 -4.79 -40.18
C LYS A 343 -5.57 -5.02 -41.03
N ILE A 344 -4.61 -4.10 -41.01
CA ILE A 344 -3.38 -4.24 -41.81
C ILE A 344 -2.32 -5.11 -41.13
N SER A 345 -2.46 -5.36 -39.83
CA SER A 345 -1.48 -6.15 -39.09
C SER A 345 -1.59 -7.63 -39.44
N LYS A 346 -0.47 -8.22 -39.89
CA LYS A 346 -0.36 -9.65 -40.24
C LYS A 346 0.08 -10.54 -39.07
N THR A 347 0.31 -9.97 -37.88
CA THR A 347 0.79 -10.71 -36.71
C THR A 347 -0.30 -11.66 -36.20
N PRO A 348 -0.04 -12.97 -36.05
CA PRO A 348 -1.00 -13.89 -35.46
C PRO A 348 -1.15 -13.61 -33.97
N GLU A 349 -2.32 -13.12 -33.56
CA GLU A 349 -2.66 -12.80 -32.16
C GLU A 349 -2.99 -14.10 -31.40
N GLY A 350 -1.94 -14.74 -30.83
CA GLY A 350 -2.05 -15.77 -29.79
C GLY A 350 -2.26 -15.16 -28.39
N ASP A 351 -1.88 -15.86 -27.33
CA ASP A 351 -2.02 -15.46 -25.91
C ASP A 351 -1.12 -14.27 -25.47
N GLU A 352 -0.91 -13.30 -26.37
CA GLU A 352 -0.04 -12.13 -26.18
C GLU A 352 -0.59 -11.12 -25.15
N LEU A 353 -1.89 -11.18 -24.83
CA LEU A 353 -2.51 -10.28 -23.86
C LEU A 353 -2.00 -10.57 -22.43
N GLY A 354 -1.81 -11.84 -22.08
CA GLY A 354 -1.23 -12.24 -20.81
C GLY A 354 0.21 -11.76 -20.66
N GLU A 355 1.03 -11.92 -21.71
CA GLU A 355 2.42 -11.45 -21.72
C GLU A 355 2.52 -9.92 -21.65
N ALA A 356 1.66 -9.20 -22.38
CA ALA A 356 1.63 -7.74 -22.33
C ALA A 356 1.16 -7.22 -20.97
N ALA A 357 0.19 -7.89 -20.33
CA ALA A 357 -0.20 -7.60 -18.95
C ALA A 357 0.96 -7.87 -17.97
N ALA A 358 1.71 -8.96 -18.14
CA ALA A 358 2.90 -9.23 -17.32
C ALA A 358 4.00 -8.17 -17.52
N LYS A 359 4.25 -7.76 -18.78
CA LYS A 359 5.18 -6.69 -19.13
C LYS A 359 4.74 -5.35 -18.55
N MET A 360 3.45 -5.06 -18.55
CA MET A 360 2.87 -3.89 -17.90
C MET A 360 3.16 -3.88 -16.40
N GLU A 361 2.84 -4.96 -15.71
CA GLU A 361 3.05 -5.07 -14.26
C GLU A 361 4.54 -4.90 -13.92
N ALA A 362 5.45 -5.40 -14.75
CA ALA A 362 6.87 -5.12 -14.64
C ALA A 362 7.24 -3.64 -14.83
N MET A 363 6.51 -2.89 -15.67
CA MET A 363 6.76 -1.47 -15.95
C MET A 363 6.12 -0.50 -14.96
N LYS A 364 5.05 -0.90 -14.25
CA LYS A 364 4.38 -0.10 -13.20
C LYS A 364 5.28 0.21 -12.00
N GLY A 365 6.49 -0.35 -11.94
CA GLY A 365 7.38 -0.17 -10.80
C GLY A 365 6.83 -0.74 -9.50
N LYS A 366 5.76 -1.57 -9.60
CA LYS A 366 5.16 -2.36 -8.52
C LYS A 366 5.60 -3.82 -8.55
N LYS A 367 6.82 -4.10 -9.06
CA LYS A 367 7.64 -4.97 -8.22
C LYS A 367 7.82 -4.20 -6.93
N SER A 368 7.40 -4.78 -5.81
CA SER A 368 7.80 -4.32 -4.49
C SER A 368 9.18 -3.71 -4.57
N SER A 369 9.34 -2.52 -4.01
CA SER A 369 10.58 -1.76 -3.99
C SER A 369 11.67 -2.48 -3.19
N VAL A 370 12.10 -3.65 -3.64
CA VAL A 370 13.39 -4.31 -3.50
C VAL A 370 13.47 -5.39 -4.60
N GLY A 371 13.39 -4.98 -5.86
CA GLY A 371 14.10 -5.72 -6.91
C GLY A 371 15.60 -5.50 -6.70
N PHE A 372 16.16 -6.04 -5.61
CA PHE A 372 17.59 -6.32 -5.60
C PHE A 372 17.77 -7.46 -6.58
N ALA A 373 18.65 -7.20 -7.54
CA ALA A 373 19.34 -8.27 -8.22
C ALA A 373 19.79 -9.27 -7.16
N PHE A 374 19.45 -10.54 -7.34
CA PHE A 374 20.32 -11.63 -6.92
C PHE A 374 21.59 -11.55 -7.78
N ALA A 375 22.33 -10.44 -7.68
CA ALA A 375 23.66 -10.29 -8.23
C ALA A 375 24.60 -10.67 -7.10
N ALA A 376 25.17 -11.87 -7.26
CA ALA A 376 26.49 -12.33 -6.83
C ALA A 376 27.09 -11.74 -5.53
N ASP A 377 27.27 -12.67 -4.58
CA ASP A 377 28.13 -12.67 -3.38
C ASP A 377 27.72 -11.79 -2.18
N ALA A 378 27.67 -12.30 -0.93
CA ALA A 378 28.36 -13.45 -0.33
C ALA A 378 27.39 -14.46 0.33
N ASN A 379 27.84 -15.72 0.48
CA ASN A 379 27.12 -16.93 0.90
C ASN A 379 26.24 -17.60 -0.17
N ALA A 380 26.92 -18.16 -1.18
CA ALA A 380 26.40 -19.16 -2.12
C ALA A 380 26.26 -20.55 -1.46
N GLY A 381 25.56 -20.60 -0.32
CA GLY A 381 25.25 -21.84 0.39
C GLY A 381 23.75 -22.18 0.35
N PRO A 382 23.38 -23.42 0.71
CA PRO A 382 21.99 -23.78 0.95
C PRO A 382 21.40 -22.89 2.04
N VAL A 383 20.14 -22.50 1.86
CA VAL A 383 19.39 -21.69 2.82
C VAL A 383 18.84 -22.61 3.90
N ASN A 384 19.25 -22.36 5.15
CA ASN A 384 18.84 -23.16 6.30
C ASN A 384 18.01 -22.33 7.30
N ASN A 385 18.24 -21.02 7.42
CA ASN A 385 17.60 -20.18 8.42
C ASN A 385 17.06 -18.86 7.85
N VAL A 386 15.74 -18.66 7.98
CA VAL A 386 15.02 -17.44 7.62
C VAL A 386 14.47 -16.77 8.87
N VAL A 387 14.64 -15.46 9.02
CA VAL A 387 14.06 -14.70 10.15
C VAL A 387 13.16 -13.57 9.68
N PHE A 388 12.00 -13.43 10.31
CA PHE A 388 11.13 -12.27 10.19
C PHE A 388 11.44 -11.26 11.29
N ALA A 389 11.94 -10.08 10.92
CA ALA A 389 12.35 -9.06 11.86
C ALA A 389 11.39 -7.87 11.87
N CYS A 390 10.91 -7.51 13.07
CA CYS A 390 10.17 -6.28 13.33
C CYS A 390 10.70 -5.59 14.60
N ASP A 391 10.19 -4.41 14.95
CA ASP A 391 10.74 -3.61 16.06
C ASP A 391 10.68 -4.34 17.41
N ALA A 392 9.54 -4.97 17.72
CA ALA A 392 9.31 -5.68 18.97
C ALA A 392 9.44 -7.22 18.87
N GLY A 393 9.65 -7.75 17.66
CA GLY A 393 9.70 -9.20 17.41
C GLY A 393 8.38 -9.96 17.56
N MET A 394 7.25 -9.29 17.88
CA MET A 394 5.95 -9.91 18.15
C MET A 394 4.83 -9.33 17.27
N GLY A 395 3.81 -10.15 16.98
CA GLY A 395 2.65 -9.76 16.16
C GLY A 395 2.82 -10.08 14.67
N SER A 396 3.07 -9.05 13.85
CA SER A 396 3.06 -9.16 12.38
C SER A 396 4.20 -10.02 11.82
N SER A 397 5.41 -9.95 12.38
CA SER A 397 6.55 -10.79 11.99
C SER A 397 6.32 -12.28 12.32
N ALA A 398 5.68 -12.59 13.45
CA ALA A 398 5.35 -13.95 13.84
C ALA A 398 4.30 -14.58 12.91
N MET A 399 3.33 -13.78 12.46
CA MET A 399 2.34 -14.22 11.48
C MET A 399 2.98 -14.44 10.11
N GLY A 400 3.84 -13.53 9.63
CA GLY A 400 4.58 -13.71 8.37
C GLY A 400 5.49 -14.94 8.37
N ALA A 401 6.21 -15.20 9.48
CA ALA A 401 6.98 -16.42 9.67
C ALA A 401 6.10 -17.67 9.57
N SER A 402 4.89 -17.63 10.13
CA SER A 402 3.94 -18.75 10.07
C SER A 402 3.41 -18.99 8.65
N VAL A 403 3.12 -17.93 7.90
CA VAL A 403 2.72 -18.02 6.49
C VAL A 403 3.83 -18.67 5.66
N LEU A 404 5.07 -18.19 5.78
CA LEU A 404 6.20 -18.73 5.02
C LEU A 404 6.52 -20.18 5.39
N ARG A 405 6.44 -20.57 6.68
CA ARG A 405 6.57 -21.98 7.10
C ARG A 405 5.57 -22.88 6.40
N ASN A 406 4.33 -22.44 6.28
CA ASN A 406 3.28 -23.21 5.60
C ASN A 406 3.56 -23.33 4.10
N MET A 407 4.08 -22.26 3.47
CA MET A 407 4.47 -22.28 2.06
C MET A 407 5.65 -23.24 1.82
N PHE A 408 6.68 -23.21 2.68
CA PHE A 408 7.79 -24.15 2.63
C PHE A 408 7.32 -25.60 2.81
N LYS A 409 6.44 -25.86 3.77
CA LYS A 409 5.86 -27.20 3.96
C LYS A 409 5.09 -27.70 2.74
N LYS A 410 4.28 -26.84 2.10
CA LYS A 410 3.57 -27.17 0.84
C LYS A 410 4.52 -27.40 -0.33
N ALA A 411 5.65 -26.71 -0.34
CA ALA A 411 6.67 -26.81 -1.39
C ALA A 411 7.68 -27.96 -1.16
N GLY A 412 7.56 -28.73 -0.07
CA GLY A 412 8.47 -29.82 0.28
C GLY A 412 9.80 -29.37 0.91
N LEU A 413 9.91 -28.11 1.35
CA LEU A 413 11.12 -27.50 1.91
C LEU A 413 11.11 -27.57 3.44
N THR A 414 11.14 -28.77 4.01
CA THR A 414 11.01 -28.97 5.47
C THR A 414 12.27 -28.67 6.27
N ASP A 415 13.42 -28.62 5.62
CA ASP A 415 14.73 -28.51 6.28
C ASP A 415 15.13 -27.06 6.57
N VAL A 416 14.28 -26.09 6.21
CA VAL A 416 14.54 -24.66 6.39
C VAL A 416 13.79 -24.12 7.60
N LYS A 417 14.55 -23.65 8.59
CA LYS A 417 14.02 -23.06 9.82
C LYS A 417 13.55 -21.63 9.57
N VAL A 418 12.31 -21.32 9.90
CA VAL A 418 11.75 -19.97 9.83
C VAL A 418 11.37 -19.48 11.22
N THR A 419 11.99 -18.38 11.67
CA THR A 419 11.78 -17.75 12.98
C THR A 419 11.32 -16.30 12.84
N ASN A 420 10.96 -15.68 13.96
CA ASN A 420 10.76 -14.23 14.07
C ASN A 420 11.60 -13.70 15.23
N SER A 421 12.10 -12.47 15.11
CA SER A 421 12.89 -11.81 16.16
C SER A 421 12.70 -10.30 16.14
N ALA A 422 13.03 -9.64 17.26
CA ALA A 422 13.14 -8.19 17.30
C ALA A 422 14.43 -7.77 16.58
N ILE A 423 14.42 -6.62 15.89
CA ILE A 423 15.63 -6.13 15.19
C ILE A 423 16.82 -5.96 16.14
N ALA A 424 16.56 -5.56 17.39
CA ALA A 424 17.58 -5.42 18.43
C ALA A 424 18.24 -6.76 18.83
N ASN A 425 17.60 -7.89 18.54
CA ASN A 425 18.06 -9.23 18.89
C ASN A 425 18.53 -10.02 17.66
N LEU A 426 18.72 -9.35 16.52
CA LEU A 426 19.27 -10.01 15.34
C LEU A 426 20.77 -10.29 15.52
N THR A 427 21.18 -11.45 15.04
CA THR A 427 22.58 -11.87 14.92
C THR A 427 22.86 -12.18 13.46
N ASP A 428 24.10 -11.98 12.99
CA ASP A 428 24.51 -12.24 11.60
C ASP A 428 24.68 -13.73 11.31
N THR A 429 23.62 -14.51 11.58
CA THR A 429 23.57 -15.98 11.50
C THR A 429 22.41 -16.47 10.63
N TYR A 430 21.69 -15.55 9.99
CA TYR A 430 20.51 -15.86 9.18
C TYR A 430 20.86 -15.77 7.71
N ASP A 431 20.34 -16.68 6.90
CA ASP A 431 20.56 -16.70 5.45
C ASP A 431 19.61 -15.72 4.75
N ILE A 432 18.40 -15.57 5.27
CA ILE A 432 17.39 -14.64 4.77
C ILE A 432 16.77 -13.86 5.94
N VAL A 433 16.69 -12.54 5.81
CA VAL A 433 16.06 -11.64 6.78
C VAL A 433 14.90 -10.92 6.09
N VAL A 434 13.68 -11.19 6.55
CA VAL A 434 12.44 -10.59 6.06
C VAL A 434 12.00 -9.46 6.99
N THR A 435 11.87 -8.25 6.47
CA THR A 435 11.48 -7.06 7.25
C THR A 435 10.35 -6.29 6.59
N HIS A 436 9.64 -5.44 7.34
CA HIS A 436 8.82 -4.41 6.70
C HIS A 436 9.74 -3.42 5.96
N GLN A 437 9.29 -2.86 4.83
CA GLN A 437 10.08 -1.91 4.03
C GLN A 437 10.65 -0.75 4.84
N ASP A 438 9.89 -0.25 5.82
CA ASP A 438 10.31 0.85 6.69
C ASP A 438 11.40 0.45 7.71
N LEU A 439 11.56 -0.85 7.96
CA LEU A 439 12.49 -1.41 8.95
C LEU A 439 13.75 -2.02 8.31
N ALA A 440 13.78 -2.20 7.00
CA ALA A 440 14.89 -2.82 6.28
C ALA A 440 16.23 -2.11 6.51
N ALA A 441 16.23 -0.78 6.61
CA ALA A 441 17.44 0.00 6.84
C ALA A 441 18.07 -0.23 8.23
N ARG A 442 17.27 -0.67 9.22
CA ARG A 442 17.73 -0.96 10.59
C ARG A 442 18.28 -2.37 10.73
N ALA A 443 17.77 -3.33 9.96
CA ALA A 443 18.23 -4.73 10.02
C ALA A 443 19.52 -4.97 9.22
N LYS A 444 19.71 -4.28 8.09
CA LYS A 444 20.87 -4.45 7.18
C LYS A 444 22.25 -4.38 7.85
N PRO A 445 22.55 -3.44 8.76
CA PRO A 445 23.86 -3.37 9.41
C PRO A 445 24.13 -4.51 10.39
N VAL A 446 23.09 -5.12 10.94
CA VAL A 446 23.18 -6.15 12.00
C VAL A 446 23.32 -7.56 11.40
N THR A 447 22.82 -7.74 10.18
CA THR A 447 22.86 -9.03 9.46
C THR A 447 23.41 -8.86 8.04
N ALA A 448 24.64 -8.35 7.94
CA ALA A 448 25.25 -7.99 6.67
C ALA A 448 25.47 -9.19 5.73
N SER A 449 25.59 -10.41 6.28
CA SER A 449 25.78 -11.64 5.52
C SER A 449 24.47 -12.23 4.96
N ALA A 450 23.31 -11.75 5.44
CA ALA A 450 22.00 -12.28 5.07
C ALA A 450 21.46 -11.69 3.76
N VAL A 451 20.63 -12.45 3.06
CA VAL A 451 19.77 -11.92 1.99
C VAL A 451 18.61 -11.15 2.62
N HIS A 452 18.54 -9.85 2.36
CA HIS A 452 17.48 -8.99 2.91
C HIS A 452 16.27 -8.89 1.97
N VAL A 453 15.10 -9.28 2.45
CA VAL A 453 13.83 -9.19 1.73
C VAL A 453 12.89 -8.24 2.47
N ALA A 454 12.56 -7.10 1.86
CA ALA A 454 11.62 -6.16 2.46
C ALA A 454 10.21 -6.33 1.90
N VAL A 455 9.21 -6.45 2.76
CA VAL A 455 7.79 -6.61 2.41
C VAL A 455 6.99 -5.38 2.84
N ASP A 456 5.88 -5.13 2.15
CA ASP A 456 4.89 -4.10 2.44
C ASP A 456 3.84 -4.56 3.46
N ASN A 457 3.59 -5.86 3.55
CA ASN A 457 2.72 -6.47 4.56
C ASN A 457 3.21 -7.88 4.90
N PHE A 458 3.31 -8.19 6.20
CA PHE A 458 3.73 -9.52 6.64
C PHE A 458 2.66 -10.61 6.47
N MET A 459 1.37 -10.24 6.34
CA MET A 459 0.29 -11.23 6.22
C MET A 459 0.11 -11.75 4.81
N ASN A 460 0.35 -10.88 3.82
CA ASN A 460 0.14 -11.20 2.43
C ASN A 460 1.14 -10.38 1.60
N SER A 461 2.16 -11.05 1.09
CA SER A 461 3.12 -10.44 0.18
C SER A 461 3.42 -11.42 -0.96
N PRO A 462 3.32 -10.98 -2.23
CA PRO A 462 3.69 -11.83 -3.38
C PRO A 462 5.18 -12.22 -3.35
N ARG A 463 5.97 -11.57 -2.50
CA ARG A 463 7.40 -11.85 -2.30
C ARG A 463 7.66 -13.18 -1.61
N TYR A 464 6.67 -13.79 -0.96
CA TYR A 464 6.87 -15.09 -0.32
C TYR A 464 7.07 -16.21 -1.34
N ASP A 465 6.40 -16.13 -2.49
CA ASP A 465 6.64 -17.06 -3.60
C ASP A 465 8.08 -16.91 -4.14
N GLU A 466 8.63 -15.69 -4.17
CA GLU A 466 10.03 -15.45 -4.53
C GLU A 466 11.01 -16.11 -3.54
N ILE A 467 10.71 -16.06 -2.23
CA ILE A 467 11.54 -16.70 -1.20
C ILE A 467 11.48 -18.23 -1.33
N VAL A 468 10.29 -18.80 -1.56
CA VAL A 468 10.09 -20.23 -1.78
C VAL A 468 10.92 -20.71 -2.98
N GLU A 469 10.87 -19.99 -4.09
CA GLU A 469 11.59 -20.38 -5.30
C GLU A 469 13.11 -20.20 -5.15
N LEU A 470 13.56 -19.16 -4.44
CA LEU A 470 14.97 -18.97 -4.11
C LEU A 470 15.51 -20.13 -3.29
N VAL A 471 14.79 -20.52 -2.24
CA VAL A 471 15.18 -21.64 -1.35
C VAL A 471 15.17 -22.94 -2.14
N ARG A 472 14.15 -23.18 -2.96
CA ARG A 472 14.10 -24.35 -3.86
C ARG A 472 15.31 -24.38 -4.77
N THR A 473 15.64 -23.27 -5.43
CA THR A 473 16.77 -23.20 -6.37
C THR A 473 18.11 -23.44 -5.67
N ARG A 474 18.34 -22.80 -4.51
CA ARG A 474 19.60 -22.94 -3.76
C ARG A 474 19.77 -24.30 -3.10
N ASN A 475 18.69 -24.92 -2.66
CA ASN A 475 18.74 -26.21 -1.96
C ASN A 475 18.54 -27.41 -2.89
N SER A 476 18.20 -27.19 -4.17
CA SER A 476 18.12 -28.25 -5.20
C SER A 476 19.35 -28.32 -6.12
N ALA A 477 20.35 -27.47 -5.91
CA ALA A 477 21.61 -27.54 -6.65
C ALA A 477 22.37 -28.83 -6.28
N PRO A 478 22.82 -29.65 -7.25
CA PRO A 478 23.54 -30.89 -6.95
C PRO A 478 24.83 -30.61 -6.17
N GLU A 479 25.12 -31.45 -5.18
CA GLU A 479 26.42 -31.52 -4.52
C GLU A 479 27.51 -31.82 -5.55
N GLU A 480 28.17 -30.79 -6.09
CA GLU A 480 29.52 -30.98 -6.61
C GLU A 480 30.47 -31.08 -5.41
N SER A 481 30.82 -32.33 -5.12
CA SER A 481 31.91 -32.74 -4.26
C SER A 481 33.18 -31.92 -4.52
N VAL A 482 33.66 -31.21 -3.49
CA VAL A 482 35.09 -30.96 -3.34
C VAL A 482 35.52 -31.54 -1.99
N SER A 483 35.78 -32.84 -2.01
CA SER A 483 36.70 -33.48 -1.09
C SER A 483 38.12 -32.98 -1.41
N VAL A 484 38.76 -32.26 -0.48
CA VAL A 484 40.22 -32.31 -0.35
C VAL A 484 40.60 -32.49 1.12
N SER A 485 41.29 -33.61 1.32
CA SER A 485 41.90 -34.15 2.52
C SER A 485 42.93 -33.23 3.19
N ALA A 486 42.92 -33.27 4.53
CA ALA A 486 44.01 -33.19 5.50
C ALA A 486 45.38 -32.59 5.11
N GLY A 487 45.83 -31.64 5.93
CA GLY A 487 47.23 -31.27 6.12
C GLY A 487 47.44 -30.67 7.52
N ALA A 488 48.14 -31.40 8.38
CA ALA A 488 48.46 -31.06 9.76
C ALA A 488 49.62 -30.07 9.90
N ALA A 489 49.57 -29.21 10.93
CA ALA A 489 50.68 -28.69 11.77
C ALA A 489 50.09 -27.59 12.69
N SER A 490 50.00 -27.76 14.02
CA SER A 490 51.07 -27.53 15.03
C SER A 490 51.48 -26.04 15.11
N ALA A 491 51.56 -25.32 16.24
CA ALA A 491 51.45 -25.62 17.67
C ALA A 491 51.50 -24.29 18.48
N ALA A 492 51.41 -24.46 19.82
CA ALA A 492 51.86 -23.59 20.93
C ALA A 492 50.79 -22.62 21.51
N ALA A 493 50.19 -22.91 22.67
CA ALA A 493 50.73 -22.91 24.06
C ALA A 493 50.35 -21.59 24.78
N ALA A 494 49.99 -21.50 26.07
CA ALA A 494 49.80 -22.46 27.16
C ALA A 494 49.11 -21.76 28.36
N GLY A 495 48.46 -22.55 29.22
CA GLY A 495 48.36 -22.44 30.69
C GLY A 495 47.54 -21.28 31.29
N THR A 496 46.86 -21.36 32.43
CA THR A 496 46.79 -22.32 33.56
C THR A 496 45.50 -22.01 34.34
N GLY A 497 44.72 -22.94 34.89
CA GLY A 497 44.96 -23.57 36.19
C GLY A 497 43.63 -24.02 36.82
N ALA A 498 43.67 -25.10 37.61
CA ALA A 498 42.56 -26.01 37.92
C ALA A 498 42.04 -25.93 39.37
N ALA A 499 40.81 -26.48 39.58
CA ALA A 499 40.30 -27.26 40.72
C ALA A 499 38.76 -27.11 40.77
N GLY A 500 37.86 -28.09 40.82
CA GLY A 500 37.94 -29.52 41.09
C GLY A 500 37.05 -29.89 42.28
N VAL A 501 35.76 -30.23 42.07
CA VAL A 501 34.98 -31.15 42.92
C VAL A 501 33.96 -31.90 42.04
N SER A 502 33.99 -33.23 42.14
CA SER A 502 33.08 -34.20 41.54
C SER A 502 32.13 -34.72 42.61
N THR A 503 30.86 -34.96 42.27
CA THR A 503 30.14 -36.17 42.72
C THR A 503 28.92 -36.50 41.85
N SER A 504 28.98 -37.72 41.30
CA SER A 504 27.92 -38.73 41.15
C SER A 504 26.70 -38.50 40.26
N ALA A 505 26.67 -39.31 39.20
CA ALA A 505 25.50 -39.70 38.42
C ALA A 505 24.58 -40.69 39.15
N ARG A 506 23.26 -40.64 38.88
CA ARG A 506 22.46 -41.79 38.39
C ARG A 506 21.00 -41.40 38.10
N HIS A 507 20.46 -42.06 37.07
CA HIS A 507 19.06 -42.16 36.65
C HIS A 507 18.03 -42.18 37.80
N VAL A 508 16.79 -41.75 37.52
CA VAL A 508 15.56 -42.59 37.50
C VAL A 508 14.33 -41.76 37.06
N ALA A 509 13.60 -42.35 36.10
CA ALA A 509 12.15 -42.28 35.79
C ALA A 509 11.39 -40.96 35.58
N GLU A 510 10.59 -40.96 34.51
CA GLU A 510 9.40 -40.12 34.33
C GLU A 510 8.44 -40.22 35.52
N PRO A 511 7.73 -39.13 35.83
CA PRO A 511 6.35 -39.25 36.25
C PRO A 511 5.39 -38.42 35.39
N ALA A 512 4.36 -39.13 34.93
CA ALA A 512 2.93 -38.80 34.87
C ALA A 512 2.46 -37.45 34.29
N GLN A 513 1.63 -37.56 33.25
CA GLN A 513 0.64 -36.57 32.84
C GLN A 513 -0.30 -36.22 34.01
N GLU A 514 -0.39 -34.94 34.37
CA GLU A 514 -1.50 -34.41 35.16
C GLU A 514 -2.69 -34.13 34.23
N ASP A 515 -3.77 -34.90 34.41
CA ASP A 515 -5.10 -34.56 33.90
C ASP A 515 -5.59 -33.28 34.61
N LEU A 516 -5.74 -32.20 33.84
CA LEU A 516 -6.33 -30.94 34.31
C LEU A 516 -7.84 -31.14 34.58
N ALA A 517 -8.28 -30.77 35.78
CA ALA A 517 -9.69 -30.80 36.20
C ALA A 517 -10.64 -30.10 35.20
N PRO A 518 -11.90 -30.55 35.07
CA PRO A 518 -12.85 -29.99 34.11
C PRO A 518 -13.15 -28.53 34.46
N GLY A 519 -12.81 -27.61 33.54
CA GLY A 519 -13.19 -26.19 33.63
C GLY A 519 -12.06 -25.15 33.50
N ARG A 520 -10.78 -25.53 33.39
CA ARG A 520 -9.63 -24.59 33.26
C ARG A 520 -9.14 -24.33 31.83
N GLY A 521 -9.96 -24.57 30.82
CA GLY A 521 -9.63 -24.28 29.42
C GLY A 521 -9.94 -22.84 28.99
N VAL A 522 -9.18 -22.32 28.02
CA VAL A 522 -9.42 -21.01 27.38
C VAL A 522 -10.71 -21.04 26.55
N LEU A 523 -10.97 -22.16 25.87
CA LEU A 523 -12.24 -22.45 25.21
C LEU A 523 -12.81 -23.76 25.77
N VAL A 524 -14.06 -23.73 26.21
CA VAL A 524 -14.77 -24.87 26.81
C VAL A 524 -16.19 -24.96 26.24
N ALA A 525 -16.84 -26.13 26.38
CA ALA A 525 -18.16 -26.38 25.81
C ALA A 525 -19.24 -25.42 26.36
N GLU A 526 -19.09 -24.98 27.62
CA GLU A 526 -20.00 -24.04 28.26
C GLU A 526 -19.94 -22.63 27.65
N SER A 527 -18.86 -22.31 26.94
CA SER A 527 -18.65 -21.04 26.26
C SER A 527 -19.07 -21.07 24.79
N VAL A 528 -19.69 -22.17 24.33
CA VAL A 528 -20.17 -22.34 22.95
C VAL A 528 -21.70 -22.34 22.90
N VAL A 529 -22.27 -21.45 22.10
CA VAL A 529 -23.71 -21.35 21.82
C VAL A 529 -23.96 -21.56 20.32
N LEU A 530 -24.70 -22.62 19.99
CA LEU A 530 -24.97 -23.03 18.60
C LEU A 530 -26.01 -22.16 17.89
N THR A 531 -26.88 -21.52 18.67
CA THR A 531 -27.95 -20.63 18.20
C THR A 531 -28.12 -19.51 19.22
N GLY A 532 -27.50 -18.37 18.98
CA GLY A 532 -27.66 -17.18 19.81
C GLY A 532 -29.02 -16.51 19.63
N THR A 533 -29.40 -15.64 20.56
CA THR A 533 -30.72 -14.98 20.59
C THR A 533 -30.67 -13.51 20.20
N ALA A 534 -29.48 -12.93 20.05
CA ALA A 534 -29.28 -11.54 19.71
C ALA A 534 -29.80 -11.22 18.29
N ALA A 535 -30.52 -10.11 18.19
CA ALA A 535 -31.01 -9.55 16.92
C ALA A 535 -30.26 -8.28 16.50
N SER A 536 -29.27 -7.85 17.27
CA SER A 536 -28.45 -6.67 16.98
C SER A 536 -27.00 -6.91 17.38
N ARG A 537 -26.11 -6.10 16.80
CA ARG A 537 -24.68 -6.07 17.16
C ARG A 537 -24.47 -5.95 18.67
N ASP A 538 -25.09 -4.96 19.29
CA ASP A 538 -24.85 -4.66 20.70
C ASP A 538 -25.37 -5.80 21.60
N ALA A 539 -26.53 -6.37 21.26
CA ALA A 539 -27.04 -7.57 21.95
C ALA A 539 -26.12 -8.79 21.78
N ALA A 540 -25.44 -8.94 20.63
CA ALA A 540 -24.48 -10.02 20.41
C ALA A 540 -23.17 -9.83 21.19
N ILE A 541 -22.75 -8.57 21.39
CA ILE A 541 -21.64 -8.22 22.29
C ILE A 541 -22.01 -8.55 23.74
N ASP A 542 -23.23 -8.24 24.16
CA ASP A 542 -23.73 -8.58 25.50
C ASP A 542 -23.80 -10.09 25.73
N GLU A 543 -24.32 -10.86 24.75
CA GLU A 543 -24.35 -12.32 24.85
C GLU A 543 -22.93 -12.92 24.91
N ALA A 544 -22.01 -12.43 24.08
CA ALA A 544 -20.62 -12.88 24.10
C ALA A 544 -19.91 -12.53 25.43
N GLY A 545 -20.17 -11.34 25.97
CA GLY A 545 -19.65 -10.87 27.25
C GLY A 545 -20.24 -11.62 28.45
N ALA A 546 -21.53 -11.93 28.42
CA ALA A 546 -22.20 -12.70 29.47
C ALA A 546 -21.61 -14.10 29.64
N LEU A 547 -21.20 -14.75 28.53
CA LEU A 547 -20.48 -16.03 28.58
C LEU A 547 -19.10 -15.91 29.23
N LEU A 548 -18.38 -14.80 29.01
CA LEU A 548 -17.09 -14.54 29.67
C LEU A 548 -17.29 -14.23 31.16
N LEU A 549 -18.36 -13.51 31.51
CA LEU A 549 -18.72 -13.17 32.89
C LEU A 549 -19.18 -14.40 33.68
N ALA A 550 -19.98 -15.28 33.07
CA ALA A 550 -20.40 -16.55 33.65
C ALA A 550 -19.22 -17.51 33.92
N ARG A 551 -18.14 -17.36 33.16
CA ARG A 551 -16.87 -18.08 33.37
C ARG A 551 -16.00 -17.47 34.48
N GLY A 552 -16.41 -16.33 35.06
CA GLY A 552 -15.61 -15.56 36.01
C GLY A 552 -14.31 -15.00 35.40
N ALA A 553 -14.22 -14.93 34.07
CA ALA A 553 -13.03 -14.49 33.37
C ALA A 553 -12.89 -12.96 33.33
N VAL A 554 -14.01 -12.25 33.45
CA VAL A 554 -14.10 -10.79 33.37
C VAL A 554 -15.18 -10.25 34.31
N ASN A 555 -15.14 -8.95 34.62
CA ASN A 555 -16.20 -8.24 35.35
C ASN A 555 -17.15 -7.49 34.39
N GLU A 556 -18.21 -6.86 34.93
CA GLU A 556 -19.20 -6.10 34.14
C GLU A 556 -18.57 -4.91 33.39
N GLU A 557 -17.58 -4.25 33.98
CA GLU A 557 -16.86 -3.14 33.34
C GLU A 557 -16.12 -3.58 32.08
N TYR A 558 -15.61 -4.82 32.03
CA TYR A 558 -14.99 -5.35 30.82
C TYR A 558 -16.01 -5.49 29.69
N VAL A 559 -17.22 -5.95 29.98
CA VAL A 559 -18.30 -6.07 28.97
C VAL A 559 -18.67 -4.68 28.44
N ALA A 560 -18.80 -3.68 29.32
CA ALA A 560 -18.99 -2.29 28.90
C ALA A 560 -17.83 -1.79 28.01
N SER A 561 -16.59 -2.19 28.30
CA SER A 561 -15.43 -1.84 27.47
C SER A 561 -15.44 -2.51 26.09
N MET A 562 -16.11 -3.66 25.93
CA MET A 562 -16.27 -4.31 24.62
C MET A 562 -17.12 -3.46 23.68
N HIS A 563 -18.16 -2.81 24.21
CA HIS A 563 -18.97 -1.84 23.45
C HIS A 563 -18.17 -0.59 23.09
N THR A 564 -17.42 -0.03 24.04
CA THR A 564 -16.52 1.12 23.78
C THR A 564 -15.50 0.78 22.69
N ARG A 565 -14.94 -0.43 22.73
CA ARG A 565 -14.01 -0.91 21.72
C ARG A 565 -14.65 -1.02 20.34
N GLU A 566 -15.86 -1.57 20.24
CA GLU A 566 -16.62 -1.66 18.99
C GLU A 566 -16.98 -0.27 18.44
N ALA A 567 -17.38 0.67 19.31
CA ALA A 567 -17.72 2.04 18.90
C ALA A 567 -16.51 2.81 18.33
N SER A 568 -15.30 2.50 18.80
CA SER A 568 -14.06 3.13 18.29
C SER A 568 -13.66 2.61 16.90
N VAL A 569 -13.66 1.29 16.71
CA VAL A 569 -13.33 0.61 15.46
C VAL A 569 -14.06 -0.72 15.46
N SER A 570 -14.75 -1.04 14.36
CA SER A 570 -15.50 -2.29 14.30
C SER A 570 -14.61 -3.52 14.52
N THR A 571 -15.15 -4.49 15.25
CA THR A 571 -14.52 -5.79 15.53
C THR A 571 -14.88 -6.85 14.49
N TYR A 572 -15.53 -6.45 13.40
CA TYR A 572 -15.75 -7.29 12.23
C TYR A 572 -14.41 -7.66 11.56
N MET A 573 -14.22 -8.95 11.29
CA MET A 573 -12.95 -9.50 10.79
C MET A 573 -13.08 -10.15 9.40
N GLY A 574 -14.25 -10.10 8.76
CA GLY A 574 -14.52 -10.76 7.48
C GLY A 574 -15.01 -12.20 7.62
N ASN A 575 -15.50 -12.79 6.53
CA ASN A 575 -15.98 -14.18 6.46
C ASN A 575 -17.00 -14.54 7.57
N PHE A 576 -18.00 -13.67 7.76
CA PHE A 576 -19.07 -13.80 8.76
C PHE A 576 -18.63 -13.76 10.24
N LEU A 577 -17.39 -13.34 10.54
CA LEU A 577 -16.83 -13.30 11.90
C LEU A 577 -16.74 -11.88 12.48
N ALA A 578 -17.17 -11.73 13.73
CA ALA A 578 -16.81 -10.61 14.60
C ALA A 578 -16.11 -11.10 15.87
N ILE A 579 -15.14 -10.33 16.38
CA ILE A 579 -14.35 -10.68 17.57
C ILE A 579 -14.40 -9.55 18.62
N PRO A 580 -15.53 -9.38 19.33
CA PRO A 580 -15.63 -8.36 20.35
C PRO A 580 -14.67 -8.64 21.52
N HIS A 581 -13.97 -7.61 21.97
CA HIS A 581 -12.98 -7.64 23.06
C HIS A 581 -12.93 -6.27 23.74
N GLY A 582 -12.43 -6.21 24.97
CA GLY A 582 -12.33 -4.94 25.71
C GLY A 582 -11.27 -3.99 25.16
N THR A 583 -11.27 -2.76 25.65
CA THR A 583 -10.21 -1.78 25.35
C THR A 583 -8.90 -2.14 26.06
N ASN A 584 -7.79 -1.48 25.70
CA ASN A 584 -6.49 -1.75 26.34
C ASN A 584 -6.49 -1.36 27.83
N GLU A 585 -7.25 -0.32 28.19
CA GLU A 585 -7.39 0.21 29.54
C GLU A 585 -8.15 -0.77 30.45
N ALA A 586 -9.05 -1.58 29.88
CA ALA A 586 -9.84 -2.57 30.60
C ALA A 586 -9.11 -3.90 30.84
N LYS A 587 -7.81 -4.03 30.50
CA LYS A 587 -7.04 -5.26 30.76
C LYS A 587 -6.97 -5.65 32.24
N GLY A 588 -7.01 -4.67 33.15
CA GLY A 588 -7.06 -4.91 34.59
C GLY A 588 -8.35 -5.61 35.07
N ASN A 589 -9.37 -5.66 34.21
CA ASN A 589 -10.67 -6.27 34.49
C ASN A 589 -10.78 -7.73 34.01
N ILE A 590 -9.67 -8.32 33.54
CA ILE A 590 -9.57 -9.72 33.14
C ILE A 590 -8.98 -10.53 34.30
N ALA A 591 -9.74 -11.47 34.85
CA ALA A 591 -9.30 -12.38 35.90
C ALA A 591 -8.61 -13.64 35.34
N SER A 592 -9.01 -14.10 34.15
CA SER A 592 -8.37 -15.22 33.45
C SER A 592 -8.65 -15.18 31.94
N SER A 593 -7.82 -15.87 31.15
CA SER A 593 -8.03 -15.97 29.70
C SER A 593 -9.24 -16.84 29.38
N ALA A 594 -10.17 -16.34 28.58
CA ALA A 594 -11.36 -17.07 28.15
C ALA A 594 -11.89 -16.59 26.80
N VAL A 595 -12.58 -17.50 26.10
CA VAL A 595 -13.17 -17.26 24.78
C VAL A 595 -14.60 -17.78 24.78
N SER A 596 -15.51 -16.98 24.25
CA SER A 596 -16.88 -17.38 23.95
C SER A 596 -17.10 -17.47 22.44
N ILE A 597 -17.93 -18.40 21.98
CA ILE A 597 -18.28 -18.58 20.56
C ILE A 597 -19.79 -18.70 20.45
N ILE A 598 -20.40 -17.82 19.66
CA ILE A 598 -21.84 -17.82 19.41
C ILE A 598 -22.07 -17.85 17.91
N ARG A 599 -22.93 -18.77 17.45
CA ARG A 599 -23.42 -18.81 16.08
C ARG A 599 -24.83 -18.23 15.99
N TYR A 600 -25.05 -17.39 14.97
CA TYR A 600 -26.33 -16.80 14.60
C TYR A 600 -26.70 -17.27 13.19
N PRO A 601 -27.54 -18.32 13.06
CA PRO A 601 -27.86 -18.93 11.76
C PRO A 601 -28.42 -17.94 10.72
N GLU A 602 -29.27 -17.01 11.17
CA GLU A 602 -29.91 -15.98 10.34
C GLU A 602 -29.00 -14.76 10.05
N GLY A 603 -27.81 -14.72 10.67
CA GLY A 603 -26.91 -13.58 10.61
C GLY A 603 -27.38 -12.37 11.44
N ILE A 604 -26.44 -11.51 11.78
CA ILE A 604 -26.64 -10.21 12.44
C ILE A 604 -26.02 -9.15 11.56
N ASP A 605 -26.73 -8.04 11.34
CA ASP A 605 -26.15 -6.86 10.71
C ASP A 605 -25.15 -6.20 11.66
N TRP A 606 -23.91 -6.14 11.22
CA TRP A 606 -22.79 -5.54 11.93
C TRP A 606 -22.32 -4.30 11.17
N ASN A 607 -23.13 -3.24 11.21
CA ASN A 607 -22.91 -1.98 10.49
C ASN A 607 -22.78 -2.17 8.96
N GLY A 608 -23.73 -2.86 8.34
CA GLY A 608 -23.76 -3.15 6.91
C GLY A 608 -22.91 -4.35 6.49
N LYS A 609 -22.50 -5.19 7.45
CA LYS A 609 -21.74 -6.44 7.23
C LYS A 609 -22.45 -7.58 7.93
N GLU A 610 -22.69 -8.67 7.21
CA GLU A 610 -23.31 -9.87 7.77
C GLU A 610 -22.32 -10.64 8.66
N VAL A 611 -22.73 -10.93 9.89
CA VAL A 611 -21.99 -11.73 10.88
C VAL A 611 -22.83 -12.92 11.32
N LYS A 612 -22.30 -14.13 11.18
CA LYS A 612 -22.93 -15.37 11.67
C LYS A 612 -22.20 -15.97 12.86
N PHE A 613 -20.98 -15.51 13.16
CA PHE A 613 -20.17 -16.00 14.25
C PHE A 613 -19.59 -14.84 15.05
N VAL A 614 -19.86 -14.83 16.34
CA VAL A 614 -19.30 -13.86 17.28
C VAL A 614 -18.40 -14.59 18.26
N VAL A 615 -17.16 -14.13 18.37
CA VAL A 615 -16.15 -14.72 19.24
C VAL A 615 -15.67 -13.71 20.27
N GLY A 616 -16.22 -13.77 21.49
CA GLY A 616 -15.81 -12.89 22.58
C GLY A 616 -14.47 -13.32 23.16
N ILE A 617 -13.56 -12.37 23.41
CA ILE A 617 -12.22 -12.70 23.93
C ILE A 617 -11.86 -11.87 25.17
N ALA A 618 -11.43 -12.59 26.21
CA ALA A 618 -10.72 -12.08 27.36
C ALA A 618 -9.31 -12.71 27.38
N GLY A 619 -8.27 -11.89 27.30
CA GLY A 619 -6.91 -12.38 27.12
C GLY A 619 -5.93 -11.86 28.17
N MET A 620 -5.42 -12.76 29.03
CA MET A 620 -4.33 -12.46 29.97
C MET A 620 -3.03 -13.12 29.49
N ASN A 621 -1.88 -12.44 29.66
CA ASN A 621 -0.54 -13.00 29.44
C ASN A 621 -0.32 -13.79 28.13
N ASN A 622 -0.96 -13.38 27.02
CA ASN A 622 -0.85 -14.00 25.69
C ASN A 622 -1.37 -15.46 25.56
N GLU A 623 -2.06 -16.03 26.57
CA GLU A 623 -2.56 -17.41 26.53
C GLU A 623 -3.65 -17.62 25.45
N HIS A 624 -4.42 -16.57 25.17
CA HIS A 624 -5.42 -16.53 24.10
C HIS A 624 -4.82 -16.43 22.68
N LEU A 625 -3.50 -16.30 22.49
CA LEU A 625 -2.93 -16.25 21.15
C LEU A 625 -3.07 -17.57 20.38
N ALA A 626 -3.06 -18.70 21.11
CA ALA A 626 -3.29 -20.01 20.51
C ALA A 626 -4.71 -20.15 19.95
N ILE A 627 -5.73 -19.66 20.66
CA ILE A 627 -7.12 -19.68 20.16
C ILE A 627 -7.31 -18.72 19.00
N LEU A 628 -6.68 -17.55 19.01
CA LEU A 628 -6.76 -16.57 17.94
C LEU A 628 -6.17 -17.13 16.65
N SER A 629 -5.06 -17.86 16.76
CA SER A 629 -4.47 -18.60 15.65
C SER A 629 -5.42 -19.66 15.09
N SER A 630 -6.10 -20.42 15.96
CA SER A 630 -7.13 -21.39 15.55
C SER A 630 -8.35 -20.73 14.90
N ILE A 631 -8.84 -19.60 15.45
CA ILE A 631 -9.96 -18.83 14.90
C ILE A 631 -9.58 -18.30 13.51
N ALA A 632 -8.41 -17.67 13.38
CA ALA A 632 -7.93 -17.18 12.08
C ALA A 632 -7.77 -18.31 11.06
N ARG A 633 -7.23 -19.48 11.45
CA ARG A 633 -7.13 -20.66 10.58
C ARG A 633 -8.51 -21.12 10.08
N VAL A 634 -9.49 -21.20 10.97
CA VAL A 634 -10.84 -21.70 10.63
C VAL A 634 -11.57 -20.71 9.72
N PHE A 635 -11.51 -19.41 10.00
CA PHE A 635 -12.24 -18.40 9.23
C PHE A 635 -11.54 -17.95 7.94
N THR A 636 -10.30 -18.37 7.68
CA THR A 636 -9.62 -18.16 6.38
C THR A 636 -9.82 -19.31 5.40
N ASP A 637 -10.33 -20.46 5.86
CA ASP A 637 -10.65 -21.63 5.04
C ASP A 637 -12.17 -21.76 4.87
N LYS A 638 -12.65 -21.53 3.65
CA LYS A 638 -14.09 -21.62 3.31
C LYS A 638 -14.69 -22.99 3.64
N THR A 639 -13.91 -24.07 3.60
CA THR A 639 -14.38 -25.42 3.93
C THR A 639 -14.59 -25.58 5.43
N GLN A 640 -13.75 -24.95 6.26
CA GLN A 640 -13.87 -24.97 7.71
C GLN A 640 -15.02 -24.07 8.19
N VAL A 641 -15.24 -22.91 7.55
CA VAL A 641 -16.43 -22.07 7.80
C VAL A 641 -17.71 -22.83 7.47
N ALA A 642 -17.76 -23.53 6.34
CA ALA A 642 -18.92 -24.38 6.00
C ALA A 642 -19.14 -25.51 7.03
N ARG A 643 -18.06 -26.07 7.60
CA ARG A 643 -18.18 -27.05 8.69
C ARG A 643 -18.74 -26.42 9.97
N LEU A 644 -18.37 -25.18 10.32
CA LEU A 644 -18.95 -24.46 11.45
C LEU A 644 -20.45 -24.14 11.25
N GLU A 645 -20.85 -23.77 10.03
CA GLU A 645 -22.26 -23.53 9.71
C GLU A 645 -23.10 -24.80 9.83
N ASN A 646 -22.54 -25.97 9.51
CA ASN A 646 -23.23 -27.25 9.58
C ASN A 646 -23.09 -27.99 10.93
N ALA A 647 -22.30 -27.46 11.87
CA ALA A 647 -22.11 -28.11 13.18
C ALA A 647 -23.43 -28.16 13.97
N THR A 648 -23.75 -29.32 14.53
CA THR A 648 -24.99 -29.57 15.29
C THR A 648 -24.75 -29.76 16.79
N THR A 649 -23.49 -29.95 17.19
CA THR A 649 -23.09 -30.15 18.59
C THR A 649 -21.98 -29.16 19.00
N ARG A 650 -21.84 -28.91 20.30
CA ARG A 650 -20.79 -28.01 20.83
C ARG A 650 -19.42 -28.65 20.67
N GLU A 651 -19.36 -29.96 20.79
CA GLU A 651 -18.19 -30.81 20.62
C GLU A 651 -17.64 -30.71 19.20
N GLU A 652 -18.49 -30.70 18.18
CA GLU A 652 -18.08 -30.48 16.78
C GLU A 652 -17.42 -29.10 16.58
N ILE A 653 -17.95 -28.06 17.22
CA ILE A 653 -17.35 -26.71 17.17
C ILE A 653 -15.97 -26.73 17.86
N LEU A 654 -15.87 -27.34 19.04
CA LEU A 654 -14.60 -27.48 19.76
C LEU A 654 -13.56 -28.26 18.93
N ASP A 655 -13.98 -29.34 18.26
CA ASP A 655 -13.11 -30.13 17.38
C ASP A 655 -12.62 -29.33 16.17
N ILE A 656 -13.46 -28.46 15.59
CA ILE A 656 -13.07 -27.59 14.48
C ILE A 656 -11.99 -26.58 14.91
N PHE A 657 -12.08 -26.05 16.13
CA PHE A 657 -11.04 -25.15 16.67
C PHE A 657 -9.80 -25.91 17.20
N GLY A 658 -9.85 -27.24 17.28
CA GLY A 658 -8.81 -28.12 17.83
C GLY A 658 -8.75 -28.01 19.36
N LYS A 659 -8.14 -29.00 20.05
CA LYS A 659 -7.94 -28.92 21.51
C LYS A 659 -7.03 -27.74 21.87
N VAL A 660 -7.62 -26.57 22.12
CA VAL A 660 -6.91 -25.30 22.42
C VAL A 660 -6.45 -25.23 23.89
N ASN A 661 -6.58 -26.32 24.65
CA ASN A 661 -6.20 -26.38 26.06
C ASN A 661 -4.84 -27.09 26.32
N ALA A 662 -4.05 -27.37 25.27
CA ALA A 662 -2.70 -27.90 25.43
C ALA A 662 -1.68 -26.76 25.34
N SER A 663 -1.19 -26.34 26.51
CA SER A 663 -0.03 -25.47 26.68
C SER A 663 1.24 -26.13 26.17
#